data_AF-A0A542SAG4-F1
#
_entry.id   AF-A0A542SAG4-F1
#
_cell.length_a   1.000
_cell.length_b   1.000
_cell.length_c   1.000
_cell.angle_alpha   90.00
_cell.angle_beta   90.00
_cell.angle_gamma   90.00
#
_symmetry.space_group_name_H-M   'P 1'
#
loop_
_entity.id
_entity.type
_entity.pdbx_description
1 polymer ?
#
loop_
_entity_poly.entity_id
_entity_poly.type
_entity_poly.pdbx_seq_one_letter_code
_entity_poly.pdbx_strand_id
1 'polypeptide(L)'
;MAEPRQLSFSVDTHLLRELGALLVGRDSTALLELIKNSYDADATAVTVHGERLGEPDGRIVVSDDGLGMTLKRFEDSFLRIAGRTKETGNRRSPKYLRRFTGAKGIGRLAAHKLSSRLEVTSVPDDLMLGDEGDERFGVRATLNWDAMEERSDDITALDKESLYALPLEPAEGSPHGTTMALENLRGDWPSRRLSDFLSEIRSCQPARVLVAPLPTTAVDREVLFKYPVVRDSGKEDPGFEVEFTGELAGSEEMWQTLTERADWILEIDANSKGITYGIAPTLRRQRSLPDELGPYADEWLLGRTYSRDHPQPKDGPFFQARILITEGSVGTSRKAGGLRAFEMQESGIRVFLEGFRVLPYGGRRDDWLGLDADYVRRVRDLDIPDDIDLDRRAREGFVLLGNRSYYGAVFLTEDGVKHLQALVNREGFVPDTYFIALRDMVRTGPDLVTRTRAAIRDLAAQYKSELEPEDDEDEDDASGEDGDTDGQAGDEATQDADEEAEDGDGSDDAADDDEASNDGDSESDEPAADDDIIDAEVPATSELERLVTAAAITASDIRSAPTESLVRTKHSELQSVLRSISLRVEAAENEQANLRALASVGAQYSAFIHEINGLLGQAQTLRRLLDALLSDLTASKSIGTAQRRELRTIIGAADELVLSLTRQASYLTEIVGPDARRRRTRMRVEDRVQSVLRLLAPRIQDRNLQVSLGIDPELKSPPMFAAEVAIVMTNLLSNAIKFAGDGGKIAISAGIDDDARLHLRVENTGARVGQKDRTRYFRPFESSTTEVDVILGQGMGLGLPIVRNLAEDYGGEASFVDPTAGYATAVEVIIPDPRPDLARRRSK
;
A
#
# COMPACT_ATOMS: atom_id res chain seq x y z
N MET A 1 -3.16 50.14 -37.40
CA MET A 1 -2.98 49.44 -36.10
C MET A 1 -3.32 47.98 -36.34
N ALA A 2 -2.66 47.04 -35.65
CA ALA A 2 -3.12 45.66 -35.66
C ALA A 2 -4.34 45.54 -34.73
N GLU A 3 -5.36 44.79 -35.12
CA GLU A 3 -6.48 44.48 -34.24
C GLU A 3 -6.05 43.53 -33.12
N PRO A 4 -6.60 43.66 -31.90
CA PRO A 4 -6.28 42.75 -30.81
C PRO A 4 -6.79 41.34 -31.15
N ARG A 5 -5.87 40.40 -31.37
CA ARG A 5 -6.23 38.98 -31.49
C ARG A 5 -6.78 38.49 -30.16
N GLN A 6 -7.99 37.97 -30.19
CA GLN A 6 -8.50 37.11 -29.12
C GLN A 6 -7.65 35.83 -29.09
N LEU A 7 -7.12 35.50 -27.91
CA LEU A 7 -6.33 34.29 -27.66
C LEU A 7 -7.13 33.39 -26.73
N SER A 8 -7.16 32.09 -27.04
CA SER A 8 -7.68 31.03 -26.19
C SER A 8 -6.52 30.24 -25.59
N PHE A 9 -6.76 29.62 -24.42
CA PHE A 9 -5.94 28.52 -23.94
C PHE A 9 -6.45 27.24 -24.59
N SER A 10 -5.57 26.49 -25.25
CA SER A 10 -5.80 25.08 -25.59
C SER A 10 -5.45 24.19 -24.39
N VAL A 11 -5.98 22.97 -24.36
CA VAL A 11 -5.61 21.95 -23.38
C VAL A 11 -5.29 20.66 -24.12
N ASP A 12 -4.08 20.18 -23.91
CA ASP A 12 -3.53 18.94 -24.48
C ASP A 12 -4.39 17.74 -24.08
N THR A 13 -4.73 16.86 -25.02
CA THR A 13 -5.53 15.65 -24.76
C THR A 13 -4.80 14.65 -23.87
N HIS A 14 -3.46 14.63 -23.89
CA HIS A 14 -2.63 13.80 -23.02
C HIS A 14 -2.86 14.06 -21.53
N LEU A 15 -3.18 15.31 -21.16
CA LEU A 15 -3.49 15.70 -19.77
C LEU A 15 -4.72 14.98 -19.21
N LEU A 16 -5.66 14.53 -20.05
CA LEU A 16 -6.79 13.72 -19.59
C LEU A 16 -6.32 12.39 -19.00
N ARG A 17 -5.33 11.75 -19.64
CA ARG A 17 -4.79 10.46 -19.23
C ARG A 17 -3.99 10.57 -17.94
N GLU A 18 -3.12 11.58 -17.85
CA GLU A 18 -2.36 11.85 -16.63
C GLU A 18 -3.30 12.21 -15.47
N LEU A 19 -4.34 13.03 -15.69
CA LEU A 19 -5.35 13.32 -14.67
C LEU A 19 -6.13 12.06 -14.25
N GLY A 20 -6.53 11.20 -15.19
CA GLY A 20 -7.23 9.95 -14.88
C GLY A 20 -6.37 8.96 -14.08
N ALA A 21 -5.08 8.85 -14.43
CA ALA A 21 -4.13 7.99 -13.71
C ALA A 21 -3.78 8.53 -12.32
N LEU A 22 -3.62 9.85 -12.16
CA LEU A 22 -3.24 10.49 -10.89
C LEU A 22 -4.40 10.59 -9.88
N LEU A 23 -5.65 10.71 -10.35
CA LEU A 23 -6.82 10.89 -9.49
C LEU A 23 -7.44 9.56 -9.02
N VAL A 24 -7.05 8.43 -9.62
CA VAL A 24 -7.57 7.10 -9.32
C VAL A 24 -6.46 6.04 -9.47
N GLY A 25 -5.95 5.52 -8.35
CA GLY A 25 -4.83 4.56 -8.33
C GLY A 25 -5.18 3.19 -8.91
N ARG A 26 -6.12 2.48 -8.27
CA ARG A 26 -6.60 1.14 -8.67
C ARG A 26 -7.74 1.18 -9.68
N ASP A 27 -7.83 0.10 -10.45
CA ASP A 27 -8.91 -0.14 -11.41
C ASP A 27 -10.25 -0.39 -10.67
N SER A 28 -10.21 -1.03 -9.50
CA SER A 28 -11.35 -1.23 -8.59
C SER A 28 -11.93 0.10 -8.08
N THR A 29 -11.06 1.04 -7.68
CA THR A 29 -11.45 2.41 -7.30
C THR A 29 -12.15 3.13 -8.46
N ALA A 30 -11.73 2.91 -9.71
CA ALA A 30 -12.40 3.50 -10.88
C ALA A 30 -13.81 2.94 -11.10
N LEU A 31 -14.00 1.61 -11.02
CA LEU A 31 -15.33 1.02 -11.18
C LEU A 31 -16.25 1.38 -9.99
N LEU A 32 -15.69 1.49 -8.78
CA LEU A 32 -16.40 1.98 -7.61
C LEU A 32 -16.86 3.45 -7.78
N GLU A 33 -16.05 4.31 -8.40
CA GLU A 33 -16.48 5.68 -8.74
C GLU A 33 -17.59 5.73 -9.79
N LEU A 34 -17.72 4.74 -10.67
CA LEU A 34 -18.87 4.60 -11.56
C LEU A 34 -20.13 4.18 -10.79
N ILE A 35 -20.03 3.15 -9.94
CA ILE A 35 -21.10 2.67 -9.05
C ILE A 35 -21.64 3.81 -8.14
N LYS A 36 -20.75 4.67 -7.61
CA LYS A 36 -21.14 5.85 -6.83
C LYS A 36 -21.91 6.89 -7.65
N ASN A 37 -21.65 7.04 -8.95
CA ASN A 37 -22.42 7.98 -9.79
C ASN A 37 -23.89 7.53 -9.90
N SER A 38 -24.15 6.22 -9.95
CA SER A 38 -25.51 5.66 -9.94
C SER A 38 -26.23 5.92 -8.60
N TYR A 39 -25.54 5.75 -7.47
CA TYR A 39 -26.08 6.13 -6.15
C TYR A 39 -26.42 7.63 -6.07
N ASP A 40 -25.49 8.47 -6.54
CA ASP A 40 -25.63 9.93 -6.66
C ASP A 40 -26.75 10.35 -7.64
N ALA A 41 -27.16 9.47 -8.56
CA ALA A 41 -28.25 9.66 -9.53
C ALA A 41 -29.63 9.18 -9.00
N ASP A 42 -29.75 8.87 -7.70
CA ASP A 42 -30.95 8.31 -7.07
C ASP A 42 -31.42 6.98 -7.67
N ALA A 43 -30.48 6.14 -8.12
CA ALA A 43 -30.76 4.73 -8.44
C ALA A 43 -31.14 3.94 -7.17
N THR A 44 -32.05 2.97 -7.26
CA THR A 44 -32.28 1.97 -6.20
C THR A 44 -31.41 0.73 -6.39
N ALA A 45 -30.98 0.45 -7.62
CA ALA A 45 -30.05 -0.63 -7.95
C ALA A 45 -29.07 -0.23 -9.06
N VAL A 46 -27.89 -0.86 -9.07
CA VAL A 46 -27.00 -0.87 -10.23
C VAL A 46 -26.55 -2.30 -10.53
N THR A 47 -26.79 -2.76 -11.75
CA THR A 47 -26.24 -4.02 -12.26
C THR A 47 -24.89 -3.73 -12.90
N VAL A 48 -23.87 -4.48 -12.50
CA VAL A 48 -22.51 -4.39 -13.00
C VAL A 48 -22.13 -5.73 -13.63
N HIS A 49 -22.07 -5.76 -14.95
CA HIS A 49 -21.75 -6.95 -15.75
C HIS A 49 -20.28 -6.93 -16.18
N GLY A 50 -19.61 -8.07 -16.13
CA GLY A 50 -18.26 -8.25 -16.69
C GLY A 50 -18.19 -9.45 -17.61
N GLU A 51 -17.60 -9.26 -18.79
CA GLU A 51 -17.47 -10.25 -19.86
C GLU A 51 -16.03 -10.23 -20.39
N ARG A 52 -15.36 -11.39 -20.38
CA ARG A 52 -14.03 -11.63 -20.94
C ARG A 52 -12.98 -10.66 -20.39
N LEU A 53 -12.98 -10.46 -19.07
CA LEU A 53 -12.20 -9.41 -18.39
C LEU A 53 -10.67 -9.60 -18.48
N GLY A 54 -10.21 -10.79 -18.89
CA GLY A 54 -8.81 -11.08 -19.20
C GLY A 54 -8.42 -10.97 -20.68
N GLU A 55 -9.36 -10.61 -21.57
CA GLU A 55 -9.15 -10.52 -23.03
C GLU A 55 -9.08 -9.06 -23.51
N PRO A 56 -8.38 -8.74 -24.62
CA PRO A 56 -8.22 -7.36 -25.11
C PRO A 56 -9.53 -6.67 -25.53
N ASP A 57 -10.54 -7.44 -25.95
CA ASP A 57 -11.89 -6.96 -26.24
C ASP A 57 -12.90 -7.30 -25.11
N GLY A 58 -12.37 -7.46 -23.88
CA GLY A 58 -13.14 -7.54 -22.65
C GLY A 58 -13.99 -6.30 -22.41
N ARG A 59 -15.03 -6.47 -21.59
CA ARG A 59 -16.12 -5.49 -21.45
C ARG A 59 -16.65 -5.43 -20.01
N ILE A 60 -16.93 -4.21 -19.55
CA ILE A 60 -17.67 -3.96 -18.30
C ILE A 60 -18.90 -3.12 -18.65
N VAL A 61 -20.08 -3.48 -18.15
CA VAL A 61 -21.30 -2.68 -18.32
C VAL A 61 -21.85 -2.33 -16.95
N VAL A 62 -21.96 -1.03 -16.68
CA VAL A 62 -22.63 -0.49 -15.49
C VAL A 62 -24.00 0.01 -15.92
N SER A 63 -25.09 -0.47 -15.31
CA SER A 63 -26.44 -0.03 -15.66
C SER A 63 -27.29 0.21 -14.42
N ASP A 64 -27.85 1.41 -14.30
CA ASP A 64 -28.66 1.84 -13.17
C ASP A 64 -30.11 2.19 -13.54
N ASP A 65 -31.00 2.12 -12.55
CA ASP A 65 -32.38 2.63 -12.59
C ASP A 65 -32.48 4.10 -12.13
N GLY A 66 -31.38 4.86 -12.21
CA GLY A 66 -31.31 6.24 -11.75
C GLY A 66 -32.15 7.21 -12.59
N LEU A 67 -32.10 8.49 -12.20
CA LEU A 67 -32.89 9.57 -12.83
C LEU A 67 -32.51 9.87 -14.30
N GLY A 68 -31.41 9.31 -14.81
CA GLY A 68 -30.97 9.45 -16.20
C GLY A 68 -30.58 10.87 -16.64
N MET A 69 -30.40 11.06 -17.95
CA MET A 69 -29.91 12.30 -18.56
C MET A 69 -30.56 12.59 -19.92
N THR A 70 -30.91 13.86 -20.16
CA THR A 70 -31.15 14.40 -21.51
C THR A 70 -29.82 14.71 -22.21
N LEU A 71 -29.82 14.83 -23.54
CA LEU A 71 -28.65 15.25 -24.33
C LEU A 71 -28.02 16.56 -23.81
N LYS A 72 -28.84 17.55 -23.50
CA LYS A 72 -28.43 18.85 -22.92
C LYS A 72 -27.73 18.69 -21.56
N ARG A 73 -28.26 17.85 -20.65
CA ARG A 73 -27.59 17.54 -19.37
C ARG A 73 -26.27 16.79 -19.58
N PHE A 74 -26.20 15.92 -20.58
CA PHE A 74 -24.96 15.23 -20.95
C PHE A 74 -23.88 16.22 -21.41
N GLU A 75 -24.23 17.18 -22.27
CA GLU A 75 -23.31 18.24 -22.71
C GLU A 75 -22.89 19.16 -21.54
N ASP A 76 -23.84 19.79 -20.84
CA ASP A 76 -23.59 20.78 -19.79
C ASP A 76 -22.93 20.20 -18.52
N SER A 77 -23.14 18.91 -18.22
CA SER A 77 -22.72 18.30 -16.95
C SER A 77 -21.89 17.02 -17.09
N PHE A 78 -22.17 16.12 -18.04
CA PHE A 78 -21.42 14.86 -18.20
C PHE A 78 -20.12 15.04 -18.99
N LEU A 79 -20.07 15.92 -19.99
CA LEU A 79 -18.81 16.26 -20.68
C LEU A 79 -18.00 17.30 -19.89
N ARG A 80 -18.66 18.34 -19.38
CA ARG A 80 -18.02 19.50 -18.73
C ARG A 80 -17.23 19.18 -17.45
N ILE A 81 -15.90 19.21 -17.52
CA ILE A 81 -15.00 19.07 -16.36
C ILE A 81 -15.12 20.33 -15.45
N ALA A 82 -14.96 20.16 -14.13
CA ALA A 82 -14.93 21.24 -13.13
C ALA A 82 -16.14 22.22 -13.14
N GLY A 83 -17.36 21.71 -13.39
CA GLY A 83 -18.58 22.52 -13.35
C GLY A 83 -18.89 23.14 -11.97
N ARG A 84 -19.11 24.47 -11.96
CA ARG A 84 -19.47 25.25 -10.74
C ARG A 84 -20.86 24.93 -10.17
N THR A 85 -21.68 24.17 -10.89
CA THR A 85 -23.13 23.98 -10.63
C THR A 85 -23.46 23.33 -9.27
N LYS A 86 -22.51 22.66 -8.59
CA LYS A 86 -22.66 22.18 -7.21
C LYS A 86 -21.78 22.96 -6.20
N GLU A 87 -21.83 24.29 -6.18
CA GLU A 87 -21.05 25.14 -5.23
C GLU A 87 -21.88 25.78 -4.11
N THR A 88 -23.21 25.69 -4.16
CA THR A 88 -24.11 26.28 -3.16
C THR A 88 -25.14 25.28 -2.65
N GLY A 89 -25.20 25.08 -1.33
CA GLY A 89 -26.21 24.28 -0.64
C GLY A 89 -25.72 22.95 -0.07
N ASN A 90 -26.56 22.29 0.72
CA ASN A 90 -26.32 20.91 1.16
C ASN A 90 -26.26 20.00 -0.07
N ARG A 91 -25.15 19.27 -0.25
CA ARG A 91 -24.88 18.37 -1.38
C ARG A 91 -25.79 17.12 -1.36
N ARG A 92 -27.09 17.29 -1.65
CA ARG A 92 -28.07 16.20 -1.68
C ARG A 92 -28.67 15.96 -3.07
N SER A 93 -29.03 14.71 -3.34
CA SER A 93 -29.67 14.25 -4.57
C SER A 93 -31.16 14.68 -4.66
N PRO A 94 -31.79 14.76 -5.85
CA PRO A 94 -33.13 15.32 -6.00
C PRO A 94 -34.28 14.50 -5.38
N LYS A 95 -34.23 13.17 -5.43
CA LYS A 95 -35.36 12.26 -5.15
C LYS A 95 -35.28 11.65 -3.76
N TYR A 96 -34.17 11.02 -3.37
CA TYR A 96 -34.02 10.40 -2.04
C TYR A 96 -33.23 11.28 -1.04
N LEU A 97 -32.83 12.49 -1.44
CA LEU A 97 -32.09 13.46 -0.63
C LEU A 97 -30.77 12.89 -0.06
N ARG A 98 -30.16 11.91 -0.73
CA ARG A 98 -28.89 11.26 -0.36
C ARG A 98 -27.73 12.24 -0.47
N ARG A 99 -26.68 12.08 0.33
CA ARG A 99 -25.44 12.86 0.14
C ARG A 99 -24.73 12.42 -1.15
N PHE A 100 -24.27 13.38 -1.95
CA PHE A 100 -23.44 13.08 -3.14
C PHE A 100 -22.07 12.53 -2.72
N THR A 101 -21.86 11.23 -2.89
CA THR A 101 -20.63 10.48 -2.60
C THR A 101 -19.56 10.64 -3.68
N GLY A 102 -19.97 10.88 -4.94
CA GLY A 102 -19.06 11.10 -6.05
C GLY A 102 -18.48 12.51 -6.06
N ALA A 103 -17.16 12.66 -5.91
CA ALA A 103 -16.53 13.98 -6.04
C ALA A 103 -16.41 14.41 -7.52
N LYS A 104 -16.81 15.66 -7.78
CA LYS A 104 -17.14 16.26 -9.09
C LYS A 104 -16.19 15.88 -10.24
N GLY A 105 -16.77 15.44 -11.36
CA GLY A 105 -16.10 15.42 -12.67
C GLY A 105 -15.13 14.27 -12.93
N ILE A 106 -14.85 13.41 -11.95
CA ILE A 106 -13.80 12.38 -12.04
C ILE A 106 -14.33 11.01 -12.51
N GLY A 107 -15.62 10.70 -12.30
CA GLY A 107 -16.22 9.43 -12.76
C GLY A 107 -16.07 9.14 -14.27
N ARG A 108 -15.94 10.18 -15.11
CA ARG A 108 -15.65 10.02 -16.55
C ARG A 108 -14.18 9.68 -16.85
N LEU A 109 -13.25 10.18 -16.01
CA LEU A 109 -11.83 9.81 -16.07
C LEU A 109 -11.61 8.39 -15.53
N ALA A 110 -12.43 7.94 -14.59
CA ALA A 110 -12.46 6.54 -14.15
C ALA A 110 -12.82 5.58 -15.30
N ALA A 111 -13.77 5.95 -16.17
CA ALA A 111 -14.05 5.19 -17.39
C ALA A 111 -12.88 5.22 -18.38
N HIS A 112 -12.22 6.37 -18.59
CA HIS A 112 -11.01 6.47 -19.44
C HIS A 112 -9.83 5.63 -18.93
N LYS A 113 -9.65 5.52 -17.60
CA LYS A 113 -8.67 4.61 -16.99
C LYS A 113 -8.98 3.14 -17.30
N LEU A 114 -10.26 2.76 -17.25
CA LEU A 114 -10.70 1.38 -17.39
C LEU A 114 -10.83 0.90 -18.84
N SER A 115 -11.20 1.75 -19.79
CA SER A 115 -11.47 1.36 -21.18
C SER A 115 -11.04 2.38 -22.22
N SER A 116 -10.77 1.89 -23.43
CA SER A 116 -10.39 2.73 -24.58
C SER A 116 -11.62 3.31 -25.30
N ARG A 117 -12.76 2.64 -25.19
CA ARG A 117 -14.08 3.10 -25.67
C ARG A 117 -15.10 3.11 -24.54
N LEU A 118 -15.96 4.12 -24.53
CA LEU A 118 -17.10 4.25 -23.63
C LEU A 118 -18.36 4.56 -24.44
N GLU A 119 -19.37 3.69 -24.36
CA GLU A 119 -20.71 3.99 -24.86
C GLU A 119 -21.64 4.34 -23.70
N VAL A 120 -22.43 5.40 -23.84
CA VAL A 120 -23.42 5.84 -22.85
C VAL A 120 -24.78 5.86 -23.51
N THR A 121 -25.73 5.14 -22.93
CA THR A 121 -27.16 5.23 -23.25
C THR A 121 -27.90 5.61 -21.98
N SER A 122 -28.72 6.67 -22.01
CA SER A 122 -29.47 7.12 -20.83
C SER A 122 -30.86 7.59 -21.21
N VAL A 123 -31.84 7.27 -20.36
CA VAL A 123 -33.24 7.64 -20.49
C VAL A 123 -33.62 8.47 -19.26
N PRO A 124 -34.02 9.74 -19.41
CA PRO A 124 -34.34 10.62 -18.29
C PRO A 124 -35.67 10.25 -17.64
N ASP A 125 -35.73 10.35 -16.32
CA ASP A 125 -36.97 10.40 -15.56
C ASP A 125 -37.73 11.72 -15.81
N ASP A 126 -39.04 11.74 -15.55
CA ASP A 126 -39.86 12.94 -15.70
C ASP A 126 -39.37 14.10 -14.79
N LEU A 127 -38.73 13.82 -13.65
CA LEU A 127 -38.09 14.85 -12.79
C LEU A 127 -36.85 15.51 -13.42
N MET A 128 -36.29 14.95 -14.51
CA MET A 128 -35.13 15.53 -15.20
C MET A 128 -35.50 16.47 -16.35
N LEU A 129 -36.77 16.50 -16.76
CA LEU A 129 -37.31 17.41 -17.77
C LEU A 129 -37.53 18.81 -17.17
N GLY A 130 -37.27 19.87 -17.95
CA GLY A 130 -37.45 21.26 -17.51
C GLY A 130 -38.80 21.85 -17.92
N ASP A 131 -39.25 22.90 -17.21
CA ASP A 131 -40.52 23.61 -17.50
C ASP A 131 -40.60 24.20 -18.92
N GLU A 132 -39.46 24.49 -19.56
CA GLU A 132 -39.39 25.06 -20.91
C GLU A 132 -38.68 24.13 -21.91
N GLY A 133 -39.45 23.29 -22.58
CA GLY A 133 -39.14 22.81 -23.94
C GLY A 133 -38.01 21.79 -24.10
N ASP A 134 -37.39 21.30 -23.02
CA ASP A 134 -36.47 20.16 -23.12
C ASP A 134 -37.26 18.90 -23.52
N GLU A 135 -36.98 18.40 -24.73
CA GLU A 135 -37.66 17.24 -25.31
C GLU A 135 -37.46 15.98 -24.44
N ARG A 136 -38.42 15.04 -24.48
CA ARG A 136 -38.38 13.75 -23.76
C ARG A 136 -37.26 12.80 -24.22
N PHE A 137 -36.30 13.30 -24.99
CA PHE A 137 -35.21 12.53 -25.56
C PHE A 137 -34.06 12.38 -24.56
N GLY A 138 -33.68 11.14 -24.33
CA GLY A 138 -32.45 10.81 -23.64
C GLY A 138 -31.22 11.05 -24.51
N VAL A 139 -30.13 10.38 -24.17
CA VAL A 139 -28.87 10.48 -24.91
C VAL A 139 -28.35 9.09 -25.29
N ARG A 140 -27.85 8.98 -26.52
CA ARG A 140 -26.88 7.95 -26.90
C ARG A 140 -25.61 8.63 -27.35
N ALA A 141 -24.50 8.33 -26.67
CA ALA A 141 -23.19 8.92 -26.94
C ALA A 141 -22.10 7.84 -26.94
N THR A 142 -21.04 8.10 -27.71
CA THR A 142 -19.85 7.24 -27.76
C THR A 142 -18.62 8.13 -27.67
N LEU A 143 -17.69 7.75 -26.80
CA LEU A 143 -16.40 8.37 -26.59
C LEU A 143 -15.33 7.34 -26.94
N ASN A 144 -14.44 7.69 -27.85
CA ASN A 144 -13.30 6.88 -28.25
C ASN A 144 -12.02 7.59 -27.81
N TRP A 145 -11.48 7.19 -26.66
CA TRP A 145 -10.37 7.88 -26.03
C TRP A 145 -9.07 7.73 -26.83
N ASP A 146 -8.85 6.59 -27.48
CA ASP A 146 -7.67 6.40 -28.34
C ASP A 146 -7.71 7.35 -29.55
N ALA A 147 -8.90 7.56 -30.16
CA ALA A 147 -9.05 8.54 -31.24
C ALA A 147 -8.84 9.99 -30.76
N MET A 148 -9.20 10.33 -29.50
CA MET A 148 -8.87 11.63 -28.91
C MET A 148 -7.34 11.80 -28.74
N GLU A 149 -6.66 10.80 -28.20
CA GLU A 149 -5.22 10.83 -27.91
C GLU A 149 -4.35 10.77 -29.19
N GLU A 150 -4.77 10.08 -30.25
CA GLU A 150 -4.00 9.95 -31.50
C GLU A 150 -4.12 11.16 -32.45
N ARG A 151 -5.21 11.94 -32.37
CA ARG A 151 -5.62 12.83 -33.48
C ARG A 151 -5.74 14.32 -33.16
N SER A 152 -5.76 14.73 -31.89
CA SER A 152 -5.86 16.14 -31.54
C SER A 152 -4.93 16.55 -30.39
N ASP A 153 -4.08 17.55 -30.66
CA ASP A 153 -3.31 18.27 -29.64
C ASP A 153 -4.21 19.21 -28.77
N ASP A 154 -5.50 19.30 -29.07
CA ASP A 154 -6.45 20.22 -28.40
C ASP A 154 -7.82 19.56 -28.16
N ILE A 155 -8.21 19.46 -26.89
CA ILE A 155 -9.52 18.94 -26.46
C ILE A 155 -10.72 19.75 -27.01
N THR A 156 -10.51 20.98 -27.48
CA THR A 156 -11.56 21.82 -28.07
C THR A 156 -11.80 21.56 -29.56
N ALA A 157 -10.97 20.73 -30.21
CA ALA A 157 -10.99 20.47 -31.65
C ALA A 157 -11.35 19.01 -32.02
N LEU A 158 -12.04 18.28 -31.13
CA LEU A 158 -12.37 16.85 -31.32
C LEU A 158 -13.26 16.57 -32.55
N ASP A 159 -12.97 15.46 -33.23
CA ASP A 159 -13.74 14.98 -34.39
C ASP A 159 -14.92 14.06 -33.99
N LYS A 160 -15.77 13.73 -34.96
CA LYS A 160 -16.94 12.85 -34.77
C LYS A 160 -16.61 11.37 -34.63
N GLU A 161 -15.36 10.95 -34.86
CA GLU A 161 -14.90 9.58 -34.60
C GLU A 161 -14.39 9.44 -33.17
N SER A 162 -13.99 10.55 -32.55
CA SER A 162 -13.51 10.68 -31.16
C SER A 162 -14.65 10.90 -30.16
N LEU A 163 -15.63 11.74 -30.51
CA LEU A 163 -16.80 12.03 -29.69
C LEU A 163 -18.05 12.24 -30.56
N TYR A 164 -19.13 11.52 -30.28
CA TYR A 164 -20.47 11.90 -30.73
C TYR A 164 -21.52 11.68 -29.65
N ALA A 165 -22.60 12.46 -29.73
CA ALA A 165 -23.83 12.28 -28.97
C ALA A 165 -25.02 12.56 -29.88
N LEU A 166 -26.13 11.85 -29.64
CA LEU A 166 -27.39 11.95 -30.37
C LEU A 166 -28.56 11.93 -29.37
N PRO A 167 -29.67 12.63 -29.65
CA PRO A 167 -30.90 12.48 -28.89
C PRO A 167 -31.44 11.05 -29.08
N LEU A 168 -31.97 10.47 -28.01
CA LEU A 168 -32.54 9.13 -28.00
C LEU A 168 -34.04 9.21 -27.69
N GLU A 169 -34.89 8.88 -28.66
CA GLU A 169 -36.30 8.62 -28.40
C GLU A 169 -36.44 7.36 -27.53
N PRO A 170 -36.98 7.46 -26.29
CA PRO A 170 -37.28 6.27 -25.49
C PRO A 170 -38.52 5.58 -26.06
N ALA A 171 -38.51 4.25 -26.12
CA ALA A 171 -39.70 3.49 -26.47
C ALA A 171 -40.78 3.65 -25.37
N GLU A 172 -42.06 3.60 -25.75
CA GLU A 172 -43.18 3.77 -24.82
C GLU A 172 -43.10 2.75 -23.68
N GLY A 173 -43.04 3.22 -22.43
CA GLY A 173 -42.88 2.38 -21.23
C GLY A 173 -41.44 1.94 -20.91
N SER A 174 -40.41 2.50 -21.57
CA SER A 174 -39.01 2.27 -21.18
C SER A 174 -38.74 2.80 -19.75
N PRO A 175 -37.97 2.08 -18.91
CA PRO A 175 -37.52 2.61 -17.63
C PRO A 175 -36.54 3.78 -17.81
N HIS A 176 -36.53 4.69 -16.84
CA HIS A 176 -35.47 5.69 -16.68
C HIS A 176 -34.17 5.01 -16.18
N GLY A 177 -33.01 5.59 -16.48
CA GLY A 177 -31.73 5.02 -16.07
C GLY A 177 -30.53 5.45 -16.91
N THR A 178 -29.36 4.94 -16.56
CA THR A 178 -28.12 5.12 -17.33
C THR A 178 -27.38 3.80 -17.47
N THR A 179 -27.03 3.45 -18.71
CA THR A 179 -26.13 2.35 -19.05
C THR A 179 -24.83 2.91 -19.61
N MET A 180 -23.70 2.51 -19.04
CA MET A 180 -22.35 2.80 -19.50
C MET A 180 -21.65 1.49 -19.85
N ALA A 181 -21.33 1.29 -21.14
CA ALA A 181 -20.54 0.15 -21.60
C ALA A 181 -19.09 0.59 -21.83
N LEU A 182 -18.19 -0.02 -21.08
CA LEU A 182 -16.74 0.15 -21.14
C LEU A 182 -16.17 -0.97 -22.00
N GLU A 183 -15.61 -0.61 -23.15
CA GLU A 183 -15.22 -1.54 -24.21
C GLU A 183 -13.73 -1.39 -24.54
N ASN A 184 -13.06 -2.53 -24.80
CA ASN A 184 -11.60 -2.64 -24.90
C ASN A 184 -10.94 -2.17 -23.59
N LEU A 185 -10.98 -3.03 -22.57
CA LEU A 185 -10.44 -2.70 -21.25
C LEU A 185 -8.93 -2.41 -21.34
N ARG A 186 -8.46 -1.41 -20.60
CA ARG A 186 -7.07 -0.96 -20.66
C ARG A 186 -6.14 -1.78 -19.75
N GLY A 187 -4.92 -1.97 -20.25
CA GLY A 187 -3.82 -2.68 -19.58
C GLY A 187 -3.97 -4.20 -19.63
N ASP A 188 -2.92 -4.93 -19.25
CA ASP A 188 -3.00 -6.38 -19.10
C ASP A 188 -3.66 -6.77 -17.77
N TRP A 189 -4.58 -7.73 -17.82
CA TRP A 189 -5.30 -8.28 -16.67
C TRP A 189 -4.88 -9.75 -16.40
N PRO A 190 -3.60 -10.01 -16.03
CA PRO A 190 -3.17 -11.36 -15.69
C PRO A 190 -3.98 -11.89 -14.51
N SER A 191 -4.18 -13.20 -14.43
CA SER A 191 -5.16 -13.85 -13.54
C SER A 191 -5.06 -13.44 -12.06
N ARG A 192 -3.87 -13.05 -11.59
CA ARG A 192 -3.66 -12.51 -10.24
C ARG A 192 -4.23 -11.09 -10.06
N ARG A 193 -3.98 -10.17 -11.02
CA ARG A 193 -4.54 -8.81 -11.02
C ARG A 193 -6.06 -8.86 -11.13
N LEU A 194 -6.57 -9.69 -12.04
CA LEU A 194 -8.01 -9.93 -12.18
C LEU A 194 -8.61 -10.49 -10.89
N SER A 195 -8.00 -11.50 -10.25
CA SER A 195 -8.49 -12.03 -8.97
C SER A 195 -8.46 -11.02 -7.83
N ASP A 196 -7.42 -10.18 -7.74
CA ASP A 196 -7.33 -9.16 -6.69
C ASP A 196 -8.36 -8.02 -6.95
N PHE A 197 -8.55 -7.58 -8.20
CA PHE A 197 -9.63 -6.66 -8.60
C PHE A 197 -11.04 -7.22 -8.30
N LEU A 198 -11.30 -8.49 -8.63
CA LEU A 198 -12.59 -9.14 -8.40
C LEU A 198 -12.93 -9.20 -6.90
N SER A 199 -11.92 -9.46 -6.04
CA SER A 199 -12.10 -9.42 -4.59
C SER A 199 -12.36 -7.99 -4.10
N GLU A 200 -11.58 -7.00 -4.55
CA GLU A 200 -11.78 -5.59 -4.17
C GLU A 200 -13.17 -5.09 -4.56
N ILE A 201 -13.63 -5.31 -5.81
CA ILE A 201 -14.92 -4.78 -6.28
C ILE A 201 -16.13 -5.52 -5.68
N ARG A 202 -16.06 -6.85 -5.49
CA ARG A 202 -17.13 -7.59 -4.79
C ARG A 202 -17.28 -7.13 -3.34
N SER A 203 -16.20 -6.64 -2.72
CA SER A 203 -16.21 -6.03 -1.39
C SER A 203 -16.59 -4.53 -1.36
N CYS A 204 -17.12 -3.97 -2.45
CA CYS A 204 -17.41 -2.54 -2.55
C CYS A 204 -18.52 -2.03 -1.62
N GLN A 205 -19.45 -2.92 -1.23
CA GLN A 205 -20.45 -2.72 -0.19
C GLN A 205 -20.16 -3.68 0.97
N PRO A 206 -20.55 -3.35 2.22
CA PRO A 206 -20.37 -4.26 3.35
C PRO A 206 -21.27 -5.49 3.19
N ALA A 207 -20.73 -6.67 3.51
CA ALA A 207 -21.46 -7.93 3.42
C ALA A 207 -22.75 -7.90 4.26
N ARG A 208 -23.83 -8.49 3.72
CA ARG A 208 -25.20 -8.39 4.27
C ARG A 208 -25.30 -8.71 5.75
N VAL A 209 -24.57 -9.72 6.25
CA VAL A 209 -24.58 -10.11 7.67
C VAL A 209 -24.01 -9.05 8.62
N LEU A 210 -23.12 -8.18 8.13
CA LEU A 210 -22.53 -7.11 8.92
C LEU A 210 -23.50 -5.92 9.09
N VAL A 211 -24.54 -5.80 8.25
CA VAL A 211 -25.49 -4.68 8.23
C VAL A 211 -26.96 -5.05 8.49
N ALA A 212 -27.35 -6.30 8.27
CA ALA A 212 -28.64 -6.85 8.68
C ALA A 212 -28.64 -7.20 10.19
N PRO A 213 -29.77 -7.57 10.81
CA PRO A 213 -29.76 -8.14 12.15
C PRO A 213 -28.99 -9.46 12.15
N LEU A 214 -28.20 -9.69 13.20
CA LEU A 214 -27.45 -10.94 13.35
C LEU A 214 -28.42 -12.16 13.36
N PRO A 215 -28.05 -13.29 12.73
CA PRO A 215 -28.89 -14.48 12.74
C PRO A 215 -29.12 -14.99 14.18
N THR A 216 -30.36 -15.40 14.49
CA THR A 216 -30.70 -16.02 15.79
C THR A 216 -30.04 -17.39 16.01
N THR A 217 -29.39 -17.94 14.98
CA THR A 217 -28.50 -19.11 15.07
C THR A 217 -27.08 -18.76 15.54
N ALA A 218 -26.67 -17.49 15.44
CA ALA A 218 -25.38 -16.99 15.86
C ALA A 218 -25.42 -16.33 17.24
N VAL A 219 -26.41 -15.47 17.54
CA VAL A 219 -26.63 -14.88 18.88
C VAL A 219 -28.13 -14.78 19.15
N ASP A 220 -28.55 -15.02 20.40
CA ASP A 220 -29.96 -15.04 20.85
C ASP A 220 -30.58 -13.64 21.05
N ARG A 221 -29.77 -12.58 21.02
CA ARG A 221 -30.12 -11.21 21.39
C ARG A 221 -29.27 -10.16 20.68
N GLU A 222 -29.61 -8.90 20.92
CA GLU A 222 -28.88 -7.72 20.45
C GLU A 222 -27.63 -7.47 21.33
N VAL A 223 -26.49 -7.08 20.73
CA VAL A 223 -25.23 -6.86 21.46
C VAL A 223 -25.10 -5.39 21.86
N LEU A 224 -24.99 -4.48 20.88
CA LEU A 224 -25.17 -3.03 21.06
C LEU A 224 -26.28 -2.47 20.15
N PHE A 225 -26.41 -2.97 18.92
CA PHE A 225 -27.38 -2.46 17.95
C PHE A 225 -27.91 -3.51 16.97
N LYS A 226 -29.19 -3.39 16.60
CA LYS A 226 -29.82 -4.27 15.60
C LYS A 226 -29.29 -4.04 14.19
N TYR A 227 -29.23 -2.77 13.79
CA TYR A 227 -28.78 -2.31 12.48
C TYR A 227 -27.74 -1.20 12.69
N PRO A 228 -26.53 -1.30 12.14
CA PRO A 228 -25.56 -0.21 12.19
C PRO A 228 -25.99 0.98 11.32
N VAL A 229 -25.51 2.18 11.66
CA VAL A 229 -25.66 3.39 10.84
C VAL A 229 -24.62 3.38 9.72
N VAL A 230 -25.02 2.89 8.54
CA VAL A 230 -24.12 2.70 7.38
C VAL A 230 -23.99 3.94 6.49
N ARG A 231 -25.00 4.84 6.49
CA ARG A 231 -25.08 6.04 5.61
C ARG A 231 -26.05 7.10 6.14
N ASP A 232 -25.90 8.35 5.69
CA ASP A 232 -26.75 9.50 6.02
C ASP A 232 -28.07 9.53 5.19
N SER A 233 -28.81 8.41 5.16
CA SER A 233 -30.04 8.23 4.38
C SER A 233 -31.27 8.92 4.99
N GLY A 234 -32.20 9.39 4.14
CA GLY A 234 -33.51 9.87 4.55
C GLY A 234 -34.48 8.73 4.92
N LYS A 235 -35.58 9.04 5.61
CA LYS A 235 -36.62 8.05 6.00
C LYS A 235 -37.37 7.42 4.82
N GLU A 236 -37.21 7.98 3.62
CA GLU A 236 -37.89 7.58 2.38
C GLU A 236 -36.89 7.04 1.33
N ASP A 237 -35.61 6.90 1.68
CA ASP A 237 -34.61 6.23 0.85
C ASP A 237 -34.82 4.71 0.92
N PRO A 238 -35.12 4.01 -0.20
CA PRO A 238 -35.35 2.57 -0.20
C PRO A 238 -34.05 1.76 -0.02
N GLY A 239 -32.88 2.42 -0.07
CA GLY A 239 -31.58 1.78 -0.12
C GLY A 239 -30.99 1.75 -1.54
N PHE A 240 -29.79 1.18 -1.64
CA PHE A 240 -29.05 1.07 -2.90
C PHE A 240 -28.25 -0.23 -2.92
N GLU A 241 -28.56 -1.08 -3.89
CA GLU A 241 -28.01 -2.43 -4.06
C GLU A 241 -27.12 -2.51 -5.30
N VAL A 242 -26.05 -3.31 -5.24
CA VAL A 242 -25.09 -3.51 -6.33
C VAL A 242 -25.13 -4.97 -6.76
N GLU A 243 -25.68 -5.25 -7.94
CA GLU A 243 -25.81 -6.60 -8.48
C GLU A 243 -24.62 -6.90 -9.41
N PHE A 244 -23.77 -7.87 -9.05
CA PHE A 244 -22.65 -8.30 -9.90
C PHE A 244 -23.02 -9.50 -10.79
N THR A 245 -22.83 -9.38 -12.10
CA THR A 245 -23.19 -10.43 -13.08
C THR A 245 -22.05 -10.73 -14.06
N GLY A 246 -22.16 -11.86 -14.77
CA GLY A 246 -21.06 -12.38 -15.60
C GLY A 246 -19.86 -12.80 -14.75
N GLU A 247 -18.64 -12.51 -15.19
CA GLU A 247 -17.40 -12.80 -14.45
C GLU A 247 -17.29 -12.04 -13.12
N LEU A 248 -18.04 -10.95 -12.94
CA LEU A 248 -18.08 -10.21 -11.68
C LEU A 248 -18.88 -10.93 -10.59
N ALA A 249 -19.75 -11.89 -10.91
CA ALA A 249 -20.66 -12.53 -9.95
C ALA A 249 -19.93 -13.25 -8.79
N GLY A 250 -20.42 -13.05 -7.56
CA GLY A 250 -19.99 -13.75 -6.35
C GLY A 250 -21.14 -14.54 -5.71
N SER A 251 -20.87 -15.31 -4.65
CA SER A 251 -21.89 -16.05 -3.89
C SER A 251 -21.93 -15.62 -2.42
N GLU A 252 -23.14 -15.29 -1.93
CA GLU A 252 -23.36 -14.92 -0.52
C GLU A 252 -23.26 -16.11 0.44
N GLU A 253 -23.49 -17.34 -0.04
CA GLU A 253 -23.61 -18.56 0.80
C GLU A 253 -22.46 -18.75 1.79
N MET A 254 -21.23 -18.38 1.40
CA MET A 254 -20.04 -18.53 2.24
C MET A 254 -20.03 -17.59 3.45
N TRP A 255 -20.71 -16.42 3.39
CA TRP A 255 -20.87 -15.54 4.55
C TRP A 255 -21.76 -16.16 5.64
N GLN A 256 -22.76 -16.97 5.28
CA GLN A 256 -23.56 -17.69 6.26
C GLN A 256 -22.71 -18.74 6.99
N THR A 257 -21.97 -19.57 6.24
CA THR A 257 -21.08 -20.60 6.83
C THR A 257 -19.99 -19.99 7.71
N LEU A 258 -19.46 -18.83 7.34
CA LEU A 258 -18.53 -18.06 8.18
C LEU A 258 -19.18 -17.59 9.48
N THR A 259 -20.40 -17.06 9.41
CA THR A 259 -21.13 -16.53 10.57
C THR A 259 -21.49 -17.63 11.58
N GLU A 260 -21.92 -18.79 11.10
CA GLU A 260 -22.16 -19.99 11.91
C GLU A 260 -20.85 -20.57 12.51
N ARG A 261 -19.70 -20.18 11.96
CA ARG A 261 -18.36 -20.53 12.47
C ARG A 261 -17.72 -19.49 13.37
N ALA A 262 -18.29 -18.30 13.54
CA ALA A 262 -17.78 -17.30 14.48
C ALA A 262 -17.93 -17.79 15.92
N ASP A 263 -16.93 -17.48 16.75
CA ASP A 263 -16.89 -17.81 18.18
C ASP A 263 -17.20 -16.58 19.03
N TRP A 264 -16.84 -15.38 18.56
CA TRP A 264 -17.16 -14.10 19.20
C TRP A 264 -17.72 -13.09 18.20
N ILE A 265 -18.54 -12.17 18.73
CA ILE A 265 -18.97 -10.95 18.04
C ILE A 265 -18.55 -9.75 18.87
N LEU A 266 -17.94 -8.79 18.20
CA LEU A 266 -17.56 -7.48 18.72
C LEU A 266 -18.37 -6.41 17.98
N GLU A 267 -19.15 -5.64 18.72
CA GLU A 267 -19.77 -4.40 18.24
C GLU A 267 -19.13 -3.18 18.92
N ILE A 268 -18.98 -2.09 18.17
CA ILE A 268 -18.46 -0.81 18.66
C ILE A 268 -19.46 0.29 18.29
N ASP A 269 -19.84 1.13 19.25
CA ASP A 269 -20.61 2.35 19.05
C ASP A 269 -19.83 3.55 19.58
N ALA A 270 -19.28 4.36 18.68
CA ALA A 270 -18.49 5.55 18.98
C ALA A 270 -19.28 6.81 18.62
N ASN A 271 -19.80 7.51 19.64
CA ASN A 271 -20.68 8.65 19.44
C ASN A 271 -20.34 9.82 20.41
N SER A 272 -21.06 10.93 20.32
CA SER A 272 -20.80 12.16 21.09
C SER A 272 -20.99 12.04 22.60
N LYS A 273 -21.50 10.91 23.11
CA LYS A 273 -21.61 10.60 24.55
C LYS A 273 -20.44 9.78 25.10
N GLY A 274 -19.64 9.14 24.24
CA GLY A 274 -18.68 8.12 24.65
C GLY A 274 -18.47 7.05 23.57
N ILE A 275 -17.63 6.07 23.90
CA ILE A 275 -17.41 4.86 23.09
C ILE A 275 -17.88 3.66 23.90
N THR A 276 -18.60 2.74 23.27
CA THR A 276 -19.04 1.48 23.87
C THR A 276 -18.60 0.30 23.02
N TYR A 277 -18.06 -0.73 23.66
CA TYR A 277 -17.59 -1.98 23.07
C TYR A 277 -18.40 -3.13 23.66
N GLY A 278 -19.21 -3.81 22.85
CA GLY A 278 -19.98 -4.99 23.26
C GLY A 278 -19.33 -6.26 22.71
N ILE A 279 -18.96 -7.18 23.59
CA ILE A 279 -18.28 -8.44 23.26
C ILE A 279 -19.16 -9.60 23.72
N ALA A 280 -19.68 -10.38 22.78
CA ALA A 280 -20.59 -11.49 23.05
C ALA A 280 -20.04 -12.81 22.48
N PRO A 281 -20.07 -13.93 23.24
CA PRO A 281 -19.85 -15.25 22.66
C PRO A 281 -21.04 -15.65 21.78
N THR A 282 -20.78 -16.31 20.65
CA THR A 282 -21.86 -16.86 19.82
C THR A 282 -22.55 -18.05 20.48
N LEU A 283 -23.74 -18.43 20.01
CA LEU A 283 -24.44 -19.66 20.42
C LEU A 283 -23.64 -20.95 20.18
N ARG A 284 -22.57 -20.90 19.39
CA ARG A 284 -21.56 -21.96 19.31
C ARG A 284 -20.65 -21.92 20.54
N ARG A 285 -20.00 -20.78 20.80
CA ARG A 285 -19.06 -20.61 21.93
C ARG A 285 -19.74 -20.78 23.29
N GLN A 286 -20.98 -20.32 23.43
CA GLN A 286 -21.84 -20.52 24.60
C GLN A 286 -22.13 -22.00 24.93
N ARG A 287 -21.90 -22.95 24.00
CA ARG A 287 -22.02 -24.39 24.29
C ARG A 287 -20.76 -24.96 24.94
N SER A 288 -19.59 -24.42 24.59
CA SER A 288 -18.30 -24.82 25.20
C SER A 288 -18.00 -24.13 26.52
N LEU A 289 -18.51 -22.91 26.76
CA LEU A 289 -18.21 -22.15 27.98
C LEU A 289 -18.66 -22.85 29.29
N PRO A 290 -19.81 -23.54 29.38
CA PRO A 290 -20.18 -24.33 30.57
C PRO A 290 -19.18 -25.45 30.90
N ASP A 291 -18.67 -26.15 29.89
CA ASP A 291 -17.70 -27.24 30.07
C ASP A 291 -16.31 -26.70 30.45
N GLU A 292 -15.94 -25.51 29.98
CA GLU A 292 -14.65 -24.86 30.26
C GLU A 292 -14.61 -24.10 31.60
N LEU A 293 -15.71 -23.46 31.99
CA LEU A 293 -15.77 -22.53 33.14
C LEU A 293 -16.58 -23.04 34.33
N GLY A 294 -17.36 -24.12 34.16
CA GLY A 294 -18.22 -24.68 35.20
C GLY A 294 -19.10 -23.61 35.89
N PRO A 295 -18.93 -23.37 37.20
CA PRO A 295 -19.75 -22.40 37.95
C PRO A 295 -19.57 -20.94 37.50
N TYR A 296 -18.46 -20.61 36.83
CA TYR A 296 -18.19 -19.26 36.34
C TYR A 296 -18.84 -18.96 34.97
N ALA A 297 -19.46 -19.96 34.32
CA ALA A 297 -19.94 -19.83 32.94
C ALA A 297 -21.05 -18.78 32.76
N ASP A 298 -22.03 -18.70 33.69
CA ASP A 298 -23.18 -17.79 33.60
C ASP A 298 -22.78 -16.31 33.47
N GLU A 299 -21.64 -15.92 34.07
CA GLU A 299 -21.08 -14.57 33.96
C GLU A 299 -20.66 -14.23 32.52
N TRP A 300 -20.09 -15.20 31.81
CA TRP A 300 -19.52 -15.03 30.47
C TRP A 300 -20.50 -15.39 29.35
N LEU A 301 -21.49 -16.25 29.59
CA LEU A 301 -22.59 -16.54 28.65
C LEU A 301 -23.32 -15.25 28.24
N LEU A 302 -23.45 -14.29 29.15
CA LEU A 302 -24.07 -13.00 28.84
C LEU A 302 -23.16 -12.03 28.06
N GLY A 303 -21.87 -12.33 27.89
CA GLY A 303 -20.92 -11.39 27.29
C GLY A 303 -20.67 -10.16 28.16
N ARG A 304 -19.87 -9.22 27.66
CA ARG A 304 -19.44 -8.03 28.42
C ARG A 304 -19.52 -6.76 27.59
N THR A 305 -19.73 -5.64 28.28
CA THR A 305 -19.76 -4.31 27.70
C THR A 305 -18.75 -3.42 28.41
N TYR A 306 -17.85 -2.80 27.64
CA TYR A 306 -16.87 -1.83 28.13
C TYR A 306 -17.23 -0.46 27.57
N SER A 307 -17.14 0.61 28.37
CA SER A 307 -17.43 1.98 27.94
C SER A 307 -16.36 2.95 28.42
N ARG A 308 -16.12 4.01 27.64
CA ARG A 308 -15.19 5.11 27.96
C ARG A 308 -15.63 6.44 27.38
N ASP A 309 -15.00 7.53 27.83
CA ASP A 309 -15.18 8.85 27.22
C ASP A 309 -14.61 8.88 25.79
N HIS A 310 -15.32 9.57 24.89
CA HIS A 310 -14.88 9.73 23.50
C HIS A 310 -13.81 10.84 23.43
N PRO A 311 -12.62 10.61 22.81
CA PRO A 311 -11.49 11.55 22.89
C PRO A 311 -11.75 12.90 22.20
N GLN A 312 -12.65 12.92 21.21
CA GLN A 312 -13.08 14.13 20.48
C GLN A 312 -14.62 14.22 20.41
N PRO A 313 -15.32 14.44 21.54
CA PRO A 313 -16.76 14.15 21.68
C PRO A 313 -17.69 15.15 20.93
N LYS A 314 -17.12 16.16 20.26
CA LYS A 314 -17.85 17.14 19.45
C LYS A 314 -17.63 16.95 17.95
N ASP A 315 -16.43 16.52 17.58
CA ASP A 315 -15.88 16.66 16.23
C ASP A 315 -15.66 15.29 15.55
N GLY A 316 -15.82 14.19 16.28
CA GLY A 316 -15.69 12.82 15.78
C GLY A 316 -14.22 12.34 15.68
N PRO A 317 -13.94 11.26 14.93
CA PRO A 317 -14.88 10.54 14.06
C PRO A 317 -15.87 9.68 14.85
N PHE A 318 -17.16 9.87 14.59
CA PHE A 318 -18.23 9.01 15.10
C PHE A 318 -18.48 7.88 14.10
N PHE A 319 -18.63 6.66 14.61
CA PHE A 319 -18.78 5.45 13.79
C PHE A 319 -19.47 4.33 14.57
N GLN A 320 -19.97 3.34 13.82
CA GLN A 320 -20.31 2.03 14.39
C GLN A 320 -19.46 0.96 13.71
N ALA A 321 -19.17 -0.15 14.39
CA ALA A 321 -18.46 -1.27 13.79
C ALA A 321 -19.06 -2.61 14.26
N ARG A 322 -19.08 -3.60 13.37
CA ARG A 322 -19.43 -4.99 13.69
C ARG A 322 -18.37 -5.91 13.14
N ILE A 323 -17.83 -6.77 14.00
CA ILE A 323 -16.70 -7.64 13.71
C ILE A 323 -17.04 -9.06 14.20
N LEU A 324 -17.08 -10.02 13.29
CA LEU A 324 -17.16 -11.45 13.61
C LEU A 324 -15.73 -11.98 13.80
N ILE A 325 -15.54 -12.88 14.78
CA ILE A 325 -14.21 -13.37 15.16
C ILE A 325 -14.21 -14.89 15.27
N THR A 326 -13.25 -15.55 14.63
CA THR A 326 -13.10 -17.02 14.59
C THR A 326 -11.81 -17.48 15.27
N GLU A 327 -11.90 -18.51 16.10
CA GLU A 327 -10.74 -19.15 16.73
C GLU A 327 -10.29 -20.39 15.94
N GLY A 328 -8.99 -20.48 15.66
CA GLY A 328 -8.40 -21.55 14.86
C GLY A 328 -8.58 -21.39 13.35
N SER A 329 -7.86 -22.22 12.58
CA SER A 329 -7.87 -22.23 11.11
C SER A 329 -8.77 -23.31 10.52
N VAL A 330 -9.28 -23.11 9.30
CA VAL A 330 -9.90 -24.21 8.53
C VAL A 330 -8.93 -25.39 8.38
N GLY A 331 -9.37 -26.58 8.75
CA GLY A 331 -8.59 -27.81 8.59
C GLY A 331 -8.21 -28.09 7.12
N THR A 332 -7.11 -28.82 6.92
CA THR A 332 -6.44 -29.04 5.62
C THR A 332 -7.20 -29.90 4.61
N SER A 333 -8.45 -30.29 4.91
CA SER A 333 -9.27 -31.16 4.06
C SER A 333 -9.52 -30.58 2.67
N ARG A 334 -9.40 -31.42 1.64
CA ARG A 334 -9.62 -31.06 0.22
C ARG A 334 -11.02 -30.50 -0.06
N LYS A 335 -12.02 -30.83 0.76
CA LYS A 335 -13.39 -30.28 0.68
C LYS A 335 -13.51 -28.85 1.23
N ALA A 336 -12.57 -28.39 2.05
CA ALA A 336 -12.60 -27.09 2.71
C ALA A 336 -11.88 -25.97 1.93
N GLY A 337 -11.24 -26.30 0.80
CA GLY A 337 -10.40 -25.36 0.03
C GLY A 337 -11.13 -24.10 -0.45
N GLY A 338 -12.41 -24.20 -0.83
CA GLY A 338 -13.22 -23.04 -1.24
C GLY A 338 -13.45 -22.05 -0.08
N LEU A 339 -13.90 -22.55 1.07
CA LEU A 339 -14.11 -21.73 2.27
C LEU A 339 -12.79 -21.12 2.78
N ARG A 340 -11.68 -21.87 2.72
CA ARG A 340 -10.34 -21.35 3.06
C ARG A 340 -9.88 -20.25 2.11
N ALA A 341 -10.19 -20.34 0.81
CA ALA A 341 -9.87 -19.29 -0.15
C ALA A 341 -10.71 -18.02 0.06
N PHE A 342 -12.00 -18.19 0.38
CA PHE A 342 -12.92 -17.12 0.76
C PHE A 342 -12.48 -16.42 2.05
N GLU A 343 -12.15 -17.17 3.11
CA GLU A 343 -11.62 -16.61 4.36
C GLU A 343 -10.37 -15.75 4.12
N MET A 344 -9.43 -16.21 3.27
CA MET A 344 -8.23 -15.46 2.90
C MET A 344 -8.47 -14.23 2.00
N GLN A 345 -9.69 -14.03 1.49
CA GLN A 345 -10.10 -12.82 0.75
C GLN A 345 -10.91 -11.88 1.64
N GLU A 346 -11.81 -12.44 2.45
CA GLU A 346 -12.80 -11.70 3.23
C GLU A 346 -12.39 -11.33 4.66
N SER A 347 -11.26 -11.87 5.15
CA SER A 347 -10.65 -11.48 6.43
C SER A 347 -10.18 -10.02 6.46
N GLY A 348 -10.10 -9.46 7.67
CA GLY A 348 -9.71 -8.09 7.98
C GLY A 348 -10.87 -7.26 8.55
N ILE A 349 -10.52 -6.17 9.23
CA ILE A 349 -11.49 -5.15 9.68
C ILE A 349 -11.48 -4.02 8.66
N ARG A 350 -12.57 -3.91 7.90
CA ARG A 350 -12.68 -3.15 6.66
C ARG A 350 -13.42 -1.83 6.87
N VAL A 351 -13.01 -0.72 6.23
CA VAL A 351 -13.65 0.59 6.42
C VAL A 351 -14.60 0.93 5.27
N PHE A 352 -15.78 1.44 5.61
CA PHE A 352 -16.82 1.88 4.67
C PHE A 352 -17.29 3.30 5.00
N LEU A 353 -17.49 4.15 3.99
CA LEU A 353 -18.03 5.50 4.10
C LEU A 353 -19.30 5.60 3.23
N GLU A 354 -20.43 6.00 3.82
CA GLU A 354 -21.78 5.99 3.18
C GLU A 354 -22.19 4.60 2.63
N GLY A 355 -21.59 3.53 3.18
CA GLY A 355 -21.76 2.15 2.74
C GLY A 355 -20.93 1.75 1.52
N PHE A 356 -19.97 2.57 1.10
CA PHE A 356 -18.99 2.23 0.06
C PHE A 356 -17.61 1.99 0.66
N ARG A 357 -16.90 0.98 0.16
CA ARG A 357 -15.57 0.58 0.63
C ARG A 357 -14.55 1.71 0.50
N VAL A 358 -13.78 1.93 1.55
CA VAL A 358 -12.54 2.71 1.53
C VAL A 358 -11.37 1.73 1.47
N LEU A 359 -10.74 1.63 0.30
CA LEU A 359 -9.46 0.93 0.13
C LEU A 359 -8.33 1.82 0.67
N PRO A 360 -7.21 1.26 1.17
CA PRO A 360 -6.89 -0.16 1.27
C PRO A 360 -7.50 -0.89 2.48
N TYR A 361 -8.09 -0.16 3.44
CA TYR A 361 -8.27 -0.61 4.83
C TYR A 361 -8.90 -1.99 4.99
N GLY A 362 -8.17 -2.91 5.63
CA GLY A 362 -8.61 -4.29 5.88
C GLY A 362 -8.63 -5.16 4.62
N GLY A 363 -7.73 -4.91 3.67
CA GLY A 363 -7.43 -5.82 2.57
C GLY A 363 -6.34 -6.84 2.93
N ARG A 364 -6.17 -7.89 2.12
CA ARG A 364 -5.22 -9.02 2.32
C ARG A 364 -3.72 -8.64 2.45
N ARG A 365 -3.37 -7.35 2.43
CA ARG A 365 -2.01 -6.80 2.56
C ARG A 365 -1.98 -5.52 3.41
N ASP A 366 -3.07 -5.20 4.07
CA ASP A 366 -3.27 -3.93 4.78
C ASP A 366 -3.54 -4.21 6.26
N ASP A 367 -2.48 -4.13 7.06
CA ASP A 367 -2.54 -4.28 8.51
C ASP A 367 -2.64 -2.90 9.20
N TRP A 368 -3.63 -2.09 8.81
CA TRP A 368 -3.80 -0.73 9.33
C TRP A 368 -4.04 -0.66 10.85
N LEU A 369 -4.36 -1.78 11.48
CA LEU A 369 -4.55 -1.94 12.93
C LEU A 369 -3.35 -2.61 13.64
N GLY A 370 -2.34 -3.12 12.91
CA GLY A 370 -1.17 -3.80 13.49
C GLY A 370 -1.43 -5.19 14.08
N LEU A 371 -2.53 -5.84 13.69
CA LEU A 371 -2.97 -7.13 14.24
C LEU A 371 -2.06 -8.29 13.82
N ASP A 372 -1.65 -8.34 12.56
CA ASP A 372 -0.69 -9.36 12.10
C ASP A 372 0.72 -9.07 12.66
N ALA A 373 1.10 -7.79 12.71
CA ALA A 373 2.38 -7.35 13.27
C ALA A 373 2.54 -7.73 14.76
N ASP A 374 1.48 -7.60 15.57
CA ASP A 374 1.51 -7.96 16.99
C ASP A 374 1.37 -9.46 17.23
N TYR A 375 0.50 -10.14 16.46
CA TYR A 375 0.35 -11.59 16.45
C TYR A 375 1.71 -12.29 16.26
N VAL A 376 2.49 -11.82 15.28
CA VAL A 376 3.87 -12.28 15.05
C VAL A 376 4.79 -11.99 16.23
N ARG A 377 4.80 -10.76 16.73
CA ARG A 377 5.73 -10.33 17.79
C ARG A 377 5.45 -11.01 19.14
N ARG A 378 4.27 -11.63 19.31
CA ARG A 378 3.78 -12.21 20.57
C ARG A 378 3.86 -11.19 21.70
N VAL A 379 3.35 -9.98 21.42
CA VAL A 379 3.38 -8.84 22.34
C VAL A 379 2.67 -9.20 23.64
N ARG A 380 3.27 -8.84 24.78
CA ARG A 380 2.79 -9.21 26.13
C ARG A 380 2.00 -8.12 26.84
N ASP A 381 1.98 -6.91 26.27
CA ASP A 381 1.20 -5.78 26.74
C ASP A 381 0.21 -5.39 25.64
N LEU A 382 -1.03 -5.06 26.02
CA LEU A 382 -2.07 -4.56 25.10
C LEU A 382 -2.24 -3.06 25.36
N ASP A 383 -2.33 -2.25 24.30
CA ASP A 383 -2.52 -0.79 24.40
C ASP A 383 -3.99 -0.43 24.70
N ILE A 384 -4.50 -0.96 25.82
CA ILE A 384 -5.87 -0.74 26.29
C ILE A 384 -5.88 0.46 27.23
N PRO A 385 -6.68 1.52 26.95
CA PRO A 385 -6.71 2.74 27.74
C PRO A 385 -7.05 2.51 29.23
N ASP A 386 -6.32 3.18 30.13
CA ASP A 386 -6.50 3.11 31.59
C ASP A 386 -7.86 3.66 32.10
N ASP A 387 -8.61 4.39 31.26
CA ASP A 387 -9.98 4.85 31.56
C ASP A 387 -11.07 3.79 31.29
N ILE A 388 -10.70 2.61 30.78
CA ILE A 388 -11.58 1.45 30.73
C ILE A 388 -11.41 0.65 32.03
N ASP A 389 -12.52 0.29 32.68
CA ASP A 389 -12.50 -0.64 33.82
C ASP A 389 -12.22 -2.07 33.33
N LEU A 390 -11.23 -2.72 33.95
CA LEU A 390 -10.63 -3.97 33.47
C LEU A 390 -10.37 -4.92 34.64
N ASP A 391 -10.79 -6.18 34.47
CA ASP A 391 -10.46 -7.32 35.34
C ASP A 391 -8.95 -7.65 35.27
N ARG A 392 -8.10 -6.83 35.89
CA ARG A 392 -6.63 -6.98 35.87
C ARG A 392 -6.17 -8.08 36.82
N ARG A 393 -5.50 -9.11 36.27
CA ARG A 393 -4.91 -10.25 36.96
C ARG A 393 -3.39 -10.25 36.78
N ALA A 394 -2.65 -10.76 37.78
CA ALA A 394 -1.21 -10.51 37.90
C ALA A 394 -0.28 -11.28 36.92
N ARG A 395 -0.81 -12.20 36.09
CA ARG A 395 -0.04 -13.04 35.14
C ARG A 395 -0.85 -13.41 33.89
N GLU A 396 -1.48 -12.42 33.25
CA GLU A 396 -2.21 -12.66 31.99
C GLU A 396 -1.27 -12.99 30.83
N GLY A 397 -1.46 -14.15 30.18
CA GLY A 397 -0.74 -14.52 28.96
C GLY A 397 -1.60 -14.31 27.71
N PHE A 398 -1.37 -13.28 26.91
CA PHE A 398 -2.24 -13.00 25.75
C PHE A 398 -1.99 -13.96 24.57
N VAL A 399 -3.09 -14.49 24.02
CA VAL A 399 -3.11 -15.22 22.74
C VAL A 399 -3.76 -14.31 21.70
N LEU A 400 -2.93 -13.44 21.13
CA LEU A 400 -3.28 -12.55 20.01
C LEU A 400 -3.78 -13.35 18.80
N LEU A 401 -4.51 -12.69 17.92
CA LEU A 401 -4.97 -13.22 16.64
C LEU A 401 -4.58 -12.23 15.53
N GLY A 402 -4.13 -12.74 14.37
CA GLY A 402 -3.89 -11.92 13.18
C GLY A 402 -5.19 -11.56 12.44
N ASN A 403 -5.12 -10.71 11.41
CA ASN A 403 -6.27 -10.24 10.63
C ASN A 403 -7.15 -11.38 10.09
N ARG A 404 -6.56 -12.55 9.83
CA ARG A 404 -7.23 -13.78 9.38
C ARG A 404 -8.33 -14.32 10.30
N SER A 405 -8.35 -13.92 11.58
CA SER A 405 -9.43 -14.29 12.51
C SER A 405 -10.58 -13.29 12.56
N TYR A 406 -10.43 -12.10 11.98
CA TYR A 406 -11.42 -11.02 12.06
C TYR A 406 -12.12 -10.83 10.72
N TYR A 407 -13.44 -10.67 10.77
CA TYR A 407 -14.29 -10.47 9.60
C TYR A 407 -15.28 -9.35 9.93
N GLY A 408 -14.90 -8.12 9.63
CA GLY A 408 -15.63 -6.96 10.17
C GLY A 408 -15.66 -5.73 9.29
N ALA A 409 -16.61 -4.86 9.61
CA ALA A 409 -16.82 -3.58 8.95
C ALA A 409 -16.91 -2.44 9.98
N VAL A 410 -16.24 -1.33 9.66
CA VAL A 410 -16.34 -0.03 10.32
C VAL A 410 -17.17 0.87 9.41
N PHE A 411 -18.26 1.42 9.94
CA PHE A 411 -19.28 2.18 9.24
C PHE A 411 -19.15 3.67 9.57
N LEU A 412 -18.76 4.47 8.58
CA LEU A 412 -18.61 5.91 8.67
C LEU A 412 -19.71 6.61 7.87
N THR A 413 -20.19 7.76 8.35
CA THR A 413 -21.00 8.69 7.55
C THR A 413 -20.37 10.08 7.50
N GLU A 414 -20.66 10.85 6.47
CA GLU A 414 -20.16 12.21 6.24
C GLU A 414 -20.52 13.15 7.40
N ASP A 415 -21.70 13.01 8.03
CA ASP A 415 -22.00 13.74 9.27
C ASP A 415 -21.19 13.27 10.49
N GLY A 416 -20.76 12.00 10.54
CA GLY A 416 -19.94 11.44 11.62
C GLY A 416 -18.44 11.73 11.50
N VAL A 417 -17.90 11.89 10.29
CA VAL A 417 -16.44 12.02 10.05
C VAL A 417 -16.01 13.32 9.36
N LYS A 418 -16.74 14.42 9.59
CA LYS A 418 -16.57 15.76 8.98
C LYS A 418 -15.13 16.32 8.88
N HIS A 419 -14.21 15.87 9.74
CA HIS A 419 -12.82 16.32 9.78
C HIS A 419 -11.81 15.31 9.19
N LEU A 420 -12.24 14.08 8.90
CA LEU A 420 -11.42 13.00 8.36
C LEU A 420 -11.24 13.21 6.84
N GLN A 421 -10.04 13.58 6.41
CA GLN A 421 -9.78 13.96 5.02
C GLN A 421 -9.41 12.75 4.16
N ALA A 422 -10.15 12.51 3.07
CA ALA A 422 -9.77 11.51 2.08
C ALA A 422 -8.51 11.93 1.28
N LEU A 423 -7.69 10.97 0.89
CA LEU A 423 -6.52 11.19 0.03
C LEU A 423 -6.90 11.57 -1.40
N VAL A 424 -5.99 12.24 -2.12
CA VAL A 424 -6.25 12.79 -3.48
C VAL A 424 -6.49 11.70 -4.52
N ASN A 425 -5.80 10.56 -4.40
CA ASN A 425 -6.01 9.34 -5.18
C ASN A 425 -7.23 8.50 -4.71
N ARG A 426 -7.92 8.95 -3.65
CA ARG A 426 -9.07 8.34 -2.98
C ARG A 426 -8.84 6.99 -2.29
N GLU A 427 -7.58 6.58 -2.12
CA GLU A 427 -7.21 5.33 -1.45
C GLU A 427 -6.81 5.61 -0.01
N GLY A 428 -7.82 5.88 0.81
CA GLY A 428 -7.71 6.03 2.25
C GLY A 428 -7.84 7.48 2.72
N PHE A 429 -7.41 7.71 3.96
CA PHE A 429 -7.46 9.00 4.63
C PHE A 429 -6.06 9.55 4.90
N VAL A 430 -5.96 10.88 4.99
CA VAL A 430 -4.78 11.56 5.52
C VAL A 430 -4.60 11.11 6.97
N PRO A 431 -3.41 10.59 7.38
CA PRO A 431 -3.18 10.15 8.75
C PRO A 431 -2.91 11.36 9.67
N ASP A 432 -3.97 12.12 9.92
CA ASP A 432 -4.06 13.17 10.92
C ASP A 432 -4.60 12.62 12.25
N THR A 433 -4.83 13.51 13.23
CA THR A 433 -5.36 13.17 14.54
C THR A 433 -6.74 12.49 14.50
N TYR A 434 -7.57 12.74 13.48
CA TYR A 434 -8.88 12.10 13.34
C TYR A 434 -8.74 10.68 12.80
N PHE A 435 -7.86 10.44 11.82
CA PHE A 435 -7.59 9.08 11.35
C PHE A 435 -6.91 8.22 12.43
N ILE A 436 -5.94 8.79 13.15
CA ILE A 436 -5.27 8.12 14.28
C ILE A 436 -6.31 7.77 15.35
N ALA A 437 -7.17 8.71 15.74
CA ALA A 437 -8.26 8.43 16.67
C ALA A 437 -9.22 7.34 16.18
N LEU A 438 -9.59 7.32 14.88
CA LEU A 438 -10.41 6.24 14.32
C LEU A 438 -9.73 4.87 14.50
N ARG A 439 -8.47 4.76 14.07
CA ARG A 439 -7.68 3.53 14.15
C ARG A 439 -7.58 3.03 15.59
N ASP A 440 -7.23 3.91 16.53
CA ASP A 440 -6.97 3.55 17.92
C ASP A 440 -8.28 3.14 18.64
N MET A 441 -9.38 3.86 18.37
CA MET A 441 -10.72 3.49 18.85
C MET A 441 -11.18 2.14 18.29
N VAL A 442 -10.90 1.83 17.02
CA VAL A 442 -11.21 0.52 16.42
C VAL A 442 -10.32 -0.59 17.00
N ARG A 443 -9.01 -0.36 17.11
CA ARG A 443 -8.02 -1.35 17.59
C ARG A 443 -8.24 -1.78 19.05
N THR A 444 -8.69 -0.85 19.89
CA THR A 444 -9.11 -1.13 21.28
C THR A 444 -10.10 -2.31 21.37
N GLY A 445 -10.96 -2.51 20.37
CA GLY A 445 -11.94 -3.60 20.33
C GLY A 445 -11.31 -5.00 20.28
N PRO A 446 -10.53 -5.34 19.24
CA PRO A 446 -9.72 -6.58 19.18
C PRO A 446 -8.84 -6.84 20.42
N ASP A 447 -8.27 -5.80 21.04
CA ASP A 447 -7.49 -5.96 22.26
C ASP A 447 -8.36 -6.33 23.48
N LEU A 448 -9.54 -5.69 23.64
CA LEU A 448 -10.53 -6.09 24.65
C LEU A 448 -11.05 -7.52 24.45
N VAL A 449 -11.18 -7.99 23.20
CA VAL A 449 -11.53 -9.40 22.91
C VAL A 449 -10.37 -10.34 23.27
N THR A 450 -9.13 -9.98 22.94
CA THR A 450 -7.94 -10.75 23.33
C THR A 450 -7.84 -10.87 24.86
N ARG A 451 -8.13 -9.77 25.57
CA ARG A 451 -8.19 -9.72 27.03
C ARG A 451 -9.34 -10.57 27.61
N THR A 452 -10.54 -10.46 27.04
CA THR A 452 -11.71 -11.29 27.41
C THR A 452 -11.40 -12.77 27.30
N ARG A 453 -10.76 -13.20 26.20
CA ARG A 453 -10.35 -14.59 25.98
C ARG A 453 -9.26 -15.05 26.96
N ALA A 454 -8.30 -14.18 27.31
CA ALA A 454 -7.30 -14.49 28.34
C ALA A 454 -7.93 -14.67 29.73
N ALA A 455 -8.84 -13.78 30.15
CA ALA A 455 -9.54 -13.89 31.43
C ALA A 455 -10.35 -15.20 31.55
N ILE A 456 -11.02 -15.62 30.48
CA ILE A 456 -11.75 -16.90 30.41
C ILE A 456 -10.80 -18.09 30.54
N ARG A 457 -9.70 -18.13 29.79
CA ARG A 457 -8.73 -19.23 29.90
C ARG A 457 -8.11 -19.29 31.30
N ASP A 458 -7.81 -18.14 31.90
CA ASP A 458 -7.19 -18.09 33.24
C ASP A 458 -8.19 -18.49 34.34
N LEU A 459 -9.51 -18.27 34.15
CA LEU A 459 -10.58 -18.84 34.97
C LEU A 459 -10.72 -20.37 34.76
N ALA A 460 -10.70 -20.85 33.52
CA ALA A 460 -10.80 -22.28 33.20
C ALA A 460 -9.61 -23.08 33.80
N ALA A 461 -8.41 -22.50 33.78
CA ALA A 461 -7.23 -23.07 34.43
C ALA A 461 -7.40 -23.15 35.95
N GLN A 462 -7.95 -22.10 36.59
CA GLN A 462 -8.27 -22.11 38.03
C GLN A 462 -9.30 -23.19 38.37
N TYR A 463 -10.41 -23.24 37.64
CA TYR A 463 -11.46 -24.25 37.83
C TYR A 463 -10.94 -25.68 37.67
N LYS A 464 -10.02 -25.94 36.72
CA LYS A 464 -9.38 -27.26 36.61
C LYS A 464 -8.50 -27.58 37.82
N SER A 465 -7.70 -26.64 38.32
CA SER A 465 -6.91 -26.85 39.55
C SER A 465 -7.74 -26.97 40.83
N GLU A 466 -9.01 -26.50 40.83
CA GLU A 466 -9.97 -26.73 41.92
C GLU A 466 -10.63 -28.12 41.85
N LEU A 467 -10.59 -28.80 40.69
CA LEU A 467 -11.12 -30.15 40.46
C LEU A 467 -10.07 -31.25 40.59
N GLU A 468 -8.82 -30.93 40.25
CA GLU A 468 -7.64 -31.80 40.36
C GLU A 468 -6.67 -31.17 41.39
N PRO A 469 -6.99 -31.19 42.69
CA PRO A 469 -6.00 -30.86 43.72
C PRO A 469 -4.85 -31.87 43.67
N GLU A 470 -3.63 -31.41 43.95
CA GLU A 470 -2.46 -32.27 44.00
C GLU A 470 -2.59 -33.27 45.18
N ASP A 471 -2.46 -34.56 44.90
CA ASP A 471 -2.38 -35.63 45.91
C ASP A 471 -1.01 -35.57 46.62
N ASP A 472 -0.78 -34.52 47.41
CA ASP A 472 0.28 -34.44 48.41
C ASP A 472 -0.03 -35.44 49.56
N GLU A 473 0.29 -36.73 49.37
CA GLU A 473 0.35 -37.67 50.49
C GLU A 473 1.60 -37.39 51.35
N ASP A 474 1.39 -37.17 52.64
CA ASP A 474 2.44 -36.90 53.62
C ASP A 474 3.43 -38.08 53.78
N GLU A 475 4.72 -37.81 53.99
CA GLU A 475 5.50 -38.62 54.93
C GLU A 475 6.49 -37.77 55.76
N ASP A 476 6.66 -38.14 57.02
CA ASP A 476 7.07 -37.27 58.13
C ASP A 476 8.58 -37.28 58.47
N ASP A 477 9.12 -36.08 58.72
CA ASP A 477 10.02 -35.69 59.82
C ASP A 477 11.36 -36.43 60.14
N ALA A 478 12.22 -35.70 60.87
CA ALA A 478 13.31 -36.16 61.74
C ALA A 478 14.65 -36.64 61.14
N SER A 479 15.69 -35.82 61.39
CA SER A 479 17.14 -36.13 61.35
C SER A 479 17.75 -36.38 59.95
N GLY A 480 19.08 -36.31 59.75
CA GLY A 480 20.18 -36.01 60.68
C GLY A 480 21.50 -35.80 59.91
N GLU A 481 22.59 -35.49 60.62
CA GLU A 481 23.93 -35.32 60.03
C GLU A 481 24.56 -36.65 59.58
N ASP A 482 25.45 -36.56 58.59
CA ASP A 482 26.31 -37.61 58.03
C ASP A 482 25.61 -38.80 57.32
N GLY A 483 26.17 -39.42 56.27
CA GLY A 483 27.44 -39.16 55.60
C GLY A 483 28.38 -40.37 55.57
N ASP A 484 28.02 -41.46 54.87
CA ASP A 484 28.95 -42.55 54.55
C ASP A 484 28.66 -43.23 53.19
N THR A 485 29.47 -44.21 52.81
CA THR A 485 29.73 -44.67 51.44
C THR A 485 29.27 -46.11 51.13
N ASP A 486 29.23 -46.41 49.82
CA ASP A 486 29.26 -47.75 49.19
C ASP A 486 28.10 -48.75 49.43
N GLY A 487 27.93 -49.68 48.47
CA GLY A 487 27.06 -50.86 48.64
C GLY A 487 26.36 -51.35 47.37
N GLN A 488 27.03 -52.18 46.57
CA GLN A 488 26.46 -52.74 45.33
C GLN A 488 25.40 -53.85 45.59
N ALA A 489 24.37 -53.83 44.74
CA ALA A 489 23.71 -54.98 44.08
C ALA A 489 22.94 -56.06 44.87
N GLY A 490 21.78 -56.41 44.30
CA GLY A 490 21.41 -57.81 44.04
C GLY A 490 20.17 -58.34 44.77
N ASP A 491 19.16 -58.72 43.98
CA ASP A 491 18.33 -59.94 44.11
C ASP A 491 17.49 -60.12 45.41
N GLU A 492 16.39 -60.88 45.46
CA GLU A 492 15.56 -61.54 44.45
C GLU A 492 14.19 -61.85 45.08
N ALA A 493 13.11 -61.87 44.27
CA ALA A 493 11.98 -62.82 44.39
C ALA A 493 11.10 -62.77 45.70
N THR A 494 9.95 -63.44 45.86
CA THR A 494 9.11 -64.30 44.97
C THR A 494 7.66 -64.36 45.54
N GLN A 495 6.70 -64.88 44.75
CA GLN A 495 5.46 -65.59 45.19
C GLN A 495 4.36 -64.74 45.87
N ASP A 496 3.04 -65.02 45.78
CA ASP A 496 2.21 -66.00 45.04
C ASP A 496 0.72 -65.52 45.16
N ALA A 497 -0.31 -65.93 44.40
CA ALA A 497 -0.47 -66.76 43.19
C ALA A 497 -1.95 -66.72 42.68
N ASP A 498 -2.19 -67.21 41.44
CA ASP A 498 -3.40 -67.88 40.88
C ASP A 498 -4.80 -67.18 40.99
N GLU A 499 -5.93 -67.59 40.38
CA GLU A 499 -6.43 -68.73 39.57
C GLU A 499 -7.70 -68.17 38.83
N GLU A 500 -8.10 -68.32 37.55
CA GLU A 500 -7.61 -68.76 36.21
C GLU A 500 -8.57 -68.03 35.17
N ALA A 501 -8.80 -68.29 33.85
CA ALA A 501 -8.40 -69.23 32.80
C ALA A 501 -8.88 -68.73 31.38
N GLU A 502 -8.40 -69.38 30.30
CA GLU A 502 -9.06 -69.65 28.99
C GLU A 502 -9.46 -68.50 28.00
N ASP A 503 -9.17 -68.56 26.67
CA ASP A 503 -8.39 -69.58 25.93
C ASP A 503 -7.85 -69.16 24.53
N GLY A 504 -6.69 -69.72 24.16
CA GLY A 504 -6.20 -70.06 22.79
C GLY A 504 -5.95 -69.02 21.68
N ASP A 505 -5.14 -69.32 20.64
CA ASP A 505 -4.07 -70.34 20.48
C ASP A 505 -3.22 -70.04 19.21
N GLY A 506 -1.90 -70.34 19.28
CA GLY A 506 -0.97 -70.57 18.15
C GLY A 506 -0.58 -69.41 17.22
N SER A 507 0.64 -69.35 16.66
CA SER A 507 1.89 -70.11 16.93
C SER A 507 3.07 -69.50 16.14
N ASP A 508 4.22 -69.29 16.78
CA ASP A 508 5.48 -68.87 16.12
C ASP A 508 6.53 -69.99 16.10
N ASP A 509 7.31 -70.05 15.01
CA ASP A 509 8.56 -70.81 14.81
C ASP A 509 9.25 -70.28 13.53
N ALA A 510 10.57 -70.13 13.36
CA ALA A 510 11.69 -70.00 14.31
C ALA A 510 12.98 -69.57 13.56
N ALA A 511 13.91 -68.92 14.28
CA ALA A 511 15.38 -69.03 14.16
C ALA A 511 16.21 -68.44 12.98
N ASP A 512 17.50 -68.24 13.31
CA ASP A 512 18.76 -68.20 12.53
C ASP A 512 19.13 -67.06 11.53
N ASP A 513 20.12 -66.26 11.98
CA ASP A 513 21.45 -65.97 11.37
C ASP A 513 21.71 -65.32 9.97
N ASP A 514 22.81 -64.55 9.99
CA ASP A 514 23.86 -64.38 8.96
C ASP A 514 23.82 -63.31 7.83
N GLU A 515 25.01 -63.18 7.21
CA GLU A 515 25.60 -62.02 6.54
C GLU A 515 25.01 -61.48 5.21
N ALA A 516 25.08 -60.15 5.08
CA ALA A 516 25.59 -59.38 3.92
C ALA A 516 24.82 -59.20 2.57
N SER A 517 25.16 -58.04 1.96
CA SER A 517 25.14 -57.67 0.53
C SER A 517 23.82 -57.27 -0.20
N ASN A 518 23.69 -55.95 -0.39
CA ASN A 518 23.56 -55.20 -1.67
C ASN A 518 22.41 -55.45 -2.68
N ASP A 519 21.99 -54.34 -3.31
CA ASP A 519 21.14 -54.17 -4.53
C ASP A 519 19.62 -54.48 -4.45
N GLY A 520 18.79 -53.47 -4.81
CA GLY A 520 17.41 -53.65 -5.30
C GLY A 520 16.36 -52.64 -4.79
N ASP A 521 15.82 -51.80 -5.68
CA ASP A 521 14.59 -50.99 -5.43
C ASP A 521 13.37 -51.93 -5.20
N SER A 522 12.29 -51.61 -4.47
CA SER A 522 11.46 -50.38 -4.56
C SER A 522 10.31 -50.32 -3.52
N GLU A 523 9.85 -49.10 -3.19
CA GLU A 523 8.50 -48.70 -2.69
C GLU A 523 7.83 -49.42 -1.49
N SER A 524 7.80 -48.77 -0.31
CA SER A 524 6.53 -48.49 0.45
C SER A 524 6.71 -47.54 1.66
N ASP A 525 5.94 -46.44 1.65
CA ASP A 525 5.37 -45.66 2.78
C ASP A 525 6.19 -45.06 3.96
N GLU A 526 5.53 -44.09 4.62
CA GLU A 526 5.83 -43.33 5.85
C GLU A 526 7.13 -42.49 5.97
N PRO A 527 7.04 -41.16 5.79
CA PRO A 527 7.88 -40.19 6.48
C PRO A 527 7.26 -39.82 7.84
N ALA A 528 8.03 -39.95 8.93
CA ALA A 528 7.65 -39.43 10.24
C ALA A 528 7.55 -37.89 10.25
N ALA A 529 6.82 -37.34 11.21
CA ALA A 529 6.65 -35.89 11.35
C ALA A 529 7.86 -35.24 12.04
N ASP A 530 8.55 -34.34 11.32
CA ASP A 530 9.29 -33.23 11.93
C ASP A 530 8.36 -32.01 12.04
N ASP A 531 8.39 -31.31 13.17
CA ASP A 531 7.56 -30.13 13.42
C ASP A 531 8.08 -28.91 12.63
N ASP A 532 7.37 -28.56 11.55
CA ASP A 532 7.61 -27.34 10.77
C ASP A 532 7.30 -26.10 11.63
N ILE A 533 8.33 -25.51 12.24
CA ILE A 533 8.22 -24.24 12.99
C ILE A 533 7.90 -23.12 11.99
N ILE A 534 6.61 -22.83 11.82
CA ILE A 534 6.13 -21.77 10.93
C ILE A 534 6.65 -20.41 11.43
N ASP A 535 7.58 -19.84 10.66
CA ASP A 535 8.24 -18.57 10.97
C ASP A 535 7.25 -17.41 10.94
N ALA A 536 7.48 -16.41 11.78
CA ALA A 536 6.57 -15.29 12.01
C ALA A 536 7.22 -13.98 11.55
N GLU A 537 6.56 -13.21 10.67
CA GLU A 537 7.12 -12.07 9.91
C GLU A 537 7.58 -10.87 10.78
N VAL A 538 8.74 -11.01 11.44
CA VAL A 538 9.30 -10.04 12.39
C VAL A 538 9.46 -8.68 11.69
N PRO A 539 9.14 -7.53 12.36
CA PRO A 539 9.10 -6.18 11.79
C PRO A 539 10.07 -5.91 10.62
N ALA A 540 9.55 -5.31 9.54
CA ALA A 540 10.20 -5.23 8.24
C ALA A 540 11.59 -4.54 8.19
N THR A 541 12.03 -3.87 9.26
CA THR A 541 13.42 -3.42 9.46
C THR A 541 14.35 -4.57 9.88
N SER A 542 13.90 -5.40 10.82
CA SER A 542 14.63 -6.55 11.37
C SER A 542 14.79 -7.71 10.38
N GLU A 543 13.86 -7.88 9.44
CA GLU A 543 14.00 -8.82 8.33
C GLU A 543 15.22 -8.48 7.46
N LEU A 544 15.44 -7.19 7.18
CA LEU A 544 16.61 -6.73 6.43
C LEU A 544 17.91 -6.82 7.25
N GLU A 545 17.85 -6.62 8.57
CA GLU A 545 18.99 -6.89 9.45
C GLU A 545 19.33 -8.38 9.50
N ARG A 546 18.33 -9.28 9.49
CA ARG A 546 18.50 -10.73 9.31
C ARG A 546 19.15 -11.04 7.95
N LEU A 547 18.69 -10.43 6.85
CA LEU A 547 19.25 -10.64 5.50
C LEU A 547 20.70 -10.14 5.38
N VAL A 548 21.05 -8.98 5.95
CA VAL A 548 22.43 -8.48 6.00
C VAL A 548 23.31 -9.35 6.91
N THR A 549 22.77 -9.84 8.03
CA THR A 549 23.48 -10.78 8.92
C THR A 549 23.73 -12.12 8.22
N ALA A 550 22.74 -12.67 7.50
CA ALA A 550 22.90 -13.89 6.70
C ALA A 550 23.94 -13.72 5.59
N ALA A 551 23.97 -12.56 4.91
CA ALA A 551 25.01 -12.24 3.93
C ALA A 551 26.40 -12.09 4.59
N ALA A 552 26.49 -11.56 5.81
CA ALA A 552 27.73 -11.47 6.57
C ALA A 552 28.25 -12.85 7.02
N ILE A 553 27.36 -13.75 7.45
CA ILE A 553 27.66 -15.15 7.77
C ILE A 553 28.15 -15.88 6.52
N THR A 554 27.39 -15.81 5.43
CA THR A 554 27.75 -16.42 4.13
C THR A 554 29.10 -15.90 3.61
N ALA A 555 29.39 -14.61 3.80
CA ALA A 555 30.70 -14.04 3.48
C ALA A 555 31.82 -14.51 4.45
N SER A 556 31.49 -14.86 5.69
CA SER A 556 32.42 -15.49 6.64
C SER A 556 32.73 -16.94 6.23
N ASP A 557 31.73 -17.74 5.89
CA ASP A 557 31.86 -19.14 5.47
C ASP A 557 32.71 -19.27 4.20
N ILE A 558 32.47 -18.39 3.21
CA ILE A 558 33.28 -18.33 2.00
C ILE A 558 34.75 -17.98 2.29
N ARG A 559 35.03 -17.19 3.34
CA ARG A 559 36.41 -16.87 3.75
C ARG A 559 37.07 -17.98 4.57
N SER A 560 36.31 -18.77 5.33
CA SER A 560 36.86 -19.87 6.13
C SER A 560 37.23 -21.10 5.28
N ALA A 561 36.44 -21.40 4.24
CA ALA A 561 36.66 -22.56 3.35
C ALA A 561 36.51 -22.18 1.86
N PRO A 562 37.41 -21.35 1.29
CA PRO A 562 37.25 -20.74 -0.03
C PRO A 562 37.46 -21.72 -1.19
N THR A 563 36.48 -22.59 -1.43
CA THR A 563 36.44 -23.54 -2.56
C THR A 563 35.52 -23.03 -3.67
N GLU A 564 35.83 -23.35 -4.93
CA GLU A 564 35.01 -22.93 -6.07
C GLU A 564 33.58 -23.50 -6.02
N SER A 565 33.39 -24.67 -5.38
CA SER A 565 32.06 -25.24 -5.15
C SER A 565 31.26 -24.44 -4.13
N LEU A 566 31.85 -24.09 -2.96
CA LEU A 566 31.15 -23.30 -1.93
C LEU A 566 30.78 -21.90 -2.45
N VAL A 567 31.70 -21.23 -3.15
CA VAL A 567 31.45 -19.91 -3.76
C VAL A 567 30.30 -19.97 -4.77
N ARG A 568 30.20 -21.06 -5.55
CA ARG A 568 29.12 -21.27 -6.51
C ARG A 568 27.78 -21.59 -5.84
N THR A 569 27.76 -22.43 -4.81
CA THR A 569 26.54 -22.77 -4.06
C THR A 569 25.99 -21.56 -3.31
N LYS A 570 26.85 -20.76 -2.68
CA LYS A 570 26.46 -19.55 -1.94
C LYS A 570 26.18 -18.31 -2.82
N HIS A 571 26.40 -18.41 -4.13
CA HIS A 571 26.10 -17.33 -5.09
C HIS A 571 24.61 -16.98 -5.15
N SER A 572 23.73 -17.99 -5.12
CA SER A 572 22.28 -17.83 -5.18
C SER A 572 21.71 -17.13 -3.95
N GLU A 573 22.24 -17.41 -2.75
CA GLU A 573 21.85 -16.75 -1.50
C GLU A 573 22.15 -15.24 -1.55
N LEU A 574 23.38 -14.86 -1.95
CA LEU A 574 23.77 -13.45 -2.09
C LEU A 574 22.97 -12.71 -3.19
N GLN A 575 22.64 -13.40 -4.30
CA GLN A 575 21.73 -12.85 -5.31
C GLN A 575 20.28 -12.72 -4.80
N SER A 576 19.81 -13.64 -3.96
CA SER A 576 18.47 -13.60 -3.37
C SER A 576 18.33 -12.40 -2.44
N VAL A 577 19.32 -12.17 -1.56
CA VAL A 577 19.40 -10.97 -0.69
C VAL A 577 19.39 -9.68 -1.51
N LEU A 578 20.18 -9.59 -2.59
CA LEU A 578 20.16 -8.41 -3.47
C LEU A 578 18.82 -8.21 -4.17
N ARG A 579 18.18 -9.29 -4.63
CA ARG A 579 16.87 -9.25 -5.28
C ARG A 579 15.77 -8.81 -4.33
N SER A 580 15.74 -9.32 -3.08
CA SER A 580 14.71 -8.93 -2.11
C SER A 580 14.83 -7.46 -1.69
N ILE A 581 16.05 -6.94 -1.50
CA ILE A 581 16.24 -5.51 -1.23
C ILE A 581 15.84 -4.67 -2.46
N SER A 582 16.21 -5.09 -3.68
CA SER A 582 15.86 -4.36 -4.91
C SER A 582 14.34 -4.30 -5.13
N LEU A 583 13.62 -5.41 -4.92
CA LEU A 583 12.15 -5.45 -5.01
C LEU A 583 11.48 -4.55 -3.96
N ARG A 584 12.06 -4.40 -2.76
CA ARG A 584 11.57 -3.46 -1.74
C ARG A 584 11.86 -2.00 -2.09
N VAL A 585 12.98 -1.70 -2.77
CA VAL A 585 13.24 -0.37 -3.33
C VAL A 585 12.28 -0.05 -4.48
N GLU A 586 11.99 -1.00 -5.37
CA GLU A 586 11.01 -0.85 -6.45
C GLU A 586 9.58 -0.62 -5.89
N ALA A 587 9.20 -1.32 -4.81
CA ALA A 587 7.95 -1.04 -4.09
C ALA A 587 7.92 0.39 -3.50
N ALA A 588 9.02 0.85 -2.91
CA ALA A 588 9.14 2.21 -2.39
C ALA A 588 9.17 3.28 -3.50
N GLU A 589 9.69 2.98 -4.69
CA GLU A 589 9.67 3.88 -5.87
C GLU A 589 8.26 4.01 -6.46
N ASN A 590 7.44 2.96 -6.42
CA ASN A 590 6.02 3.03 -6.76
C ASN A 590 5.24 3.93 -5.77
N GLU A 591 5.50 3.81 -4.47
CA GLU A 591 4.89 4.71 -3.47
C GLU A 591 5.45 6.15 -3.58
N GLN A 592 6.71 6.31 -3.99
CA GLN A 592 7.28 7.63 -4.29
C GLN A 592 6.53 8.34 -5.45
N ALA A 593 5.95 7.60 -6.41
CA ALA A 593 5.13 8.19 -7.46
C ALA A 593 3.84 8.82 -6.89
N ASN A 594 3.16 8.12 -5.97
CA ASN A 594 1.99 8.63 -5.25
C ASN A 594 2.33 9.89 -4.42
N LEU A 595 3.45 9.84 -3.69
CA LEU A 595 3.87 10.89 -2.76
C LEU A 595 4.28 12.21 -3.44
N ARG A 596 4.54 12.24 -4.76
CA ARG A 596 4.84 13.49 -5.50
C ARG A 596 3.73 14.54 -5.42
N ALA A 597 2.48 14.14 -5.18
CA ALA A 597 1.35 15.07 -5.04
C ALA A 597 1.27 15.77 -3.66
N LEU A 598 1.94 15.25 -2.63
CA LEU A 598 1.69 15.62 -1.22
C LEU A 598 2.84 16.41 -0.59
N ALA A 599 3.03 17.65 -1.06
CA ALA A 599 3.95 18.61 -0.42
C ALA A 599 3.57 18.97 1.03
N SER A 600 2.33 18.71 1.47
CA SER A 600 1.74 19.20 2.72
C SER A 600 2.05 18.37 3.98
N VAL A 601 2.20 17.04 3.89
CA VAL A 601 2.21 16.17 5.08
C VAL A 601 3.63 15.98 5.64
N GLY A 602 3.96 16.69 6.71
CA GLY A 602 5.32 16.68 7.29
C GLY A 602 5.68 15.46 8.15
N ALA A 603 4.69 14.76 8.72
CA ALA A 603 4.94 13.69 9.71
C ALA A 603 5.35 12.36 9.07
N GLN A 604 4.55 11.82 8.14
CA GLN A 604 4.82 10.54 7.46
C GLN A 604 6.21 10.50 6.82
N TYR A 605 6.62 11.59 6.17
CA TYR A 605 7.93 11.70 5.53
C TYR A 605 9.11 11.52 6.50
N SER A 606 8.97 11.80 7.80
CA SER A 606 10.04 11.56 8.77
C SER A 606 10.26 10.07 9.04
N ALA A 607 9.19 9.27 9.09
CA ALA A 607 9.28 7.81 9.19
C ALA A 607 9.89 7.20 7.90
N PHE A 608 9.44 7.67 6.74
CA PHE A 608 9.96 7.26 5.43
C PHE A 608 11.45 7.61 5.24
N ILE A 609 11.91 8.77 5.73
CA ILE A 609 13.32 9.16 5.77
C ILE A 609 14.13 8.24 6.71
N HIS A 610 13.57 7.84 7.84
CA HIS A 610 14.23 6.89 8.74
C HIS A 610 14.38 5.50 8.08
N GLU A 611 13.35 5.03 7.39
CA GLU A 611 13.38 3.76 6.65
C GLU A 611 14.39 3.77 5.49
N ILE A 612 14.37 4.81 4.65
CA ILE A 612 15.32 4.94 3.52
C ILE A 612 16.77 5.09 3.99
N ASN A 613 17.03 5.79 5.11
CA ASN A 613 18.37 5.84 5.68
C ASN A 613 18.82 4.50 6.29
N GLY A 614 17.88 3.72 6.85
CA GLY A 614 18.13 2.34 7.27
C GLY A 614 18.52 1.43 6.10
N LEU A 615 17.70 1.42 5.05
CA LEU A 615 17.96 0.70 3.79
C LEU A 615 19.32 1.08 3.18
N LEU A 616 19.65 2.37 3.16
CA LEU A 616 20.94 2.87 2.67
C LEU A 616 22.13 2.37 3.52
N GLY A 617 22.01 2.40 4.85
CA GLY A 617 23.03 1.87 5.75
C GLY A 617 23.26 0.36 5.58
N GLN A 618 22.18 -0.39 5.39
CA GLN A 618 22.19 -1.83 5.13
C GLN A 618 22.84 -2.15 3.77
N ALA A 619 22.42 -1.49 2.69
CA ALA A 619 22.99 -1.67 1.35
C ALA A 619 24.49 -1.31 1.29
N GLN A 620 24.91 -0.22 1.95
CA GLN A 620 26.33 0.11 2.08
C GLN A 620 27.13 -0.94 2.86
N THR A 621 26.52 -1.57 3.86
CA THR A 621 27.18 -2.61 4.68
C THR A 621 27.35 -3.89 3.87
N LEU A 622 26.31 -4.33 3.15
CA LEU A 622 26.38 -5.45 2.21
C LEU A 622 27.47 -5.22 1.13
N ARG A 623 27.50 -4.04 0.52
CA ARG A 623 28.53 -3.65 -0.48
C ARG A 623 29.95 -3.70 0.09
N ARG A 624 30.18 -3.24 1.33
CA ARG A 624 31.50 -3.36 2.00
C ARG A 624 31.91 -4.81 2.26
N LEU A 625 30.97 -5.68 2.65
CA LEU A 625 31.24 -7.11 2.89
C LEU A 625 31.63 -7.85 1.61
N LEU A 626 30.92 -7.60 0.50
CA LEU A 626 31.18 -8.18 -0.81
C LEU A 626 32.55 -7.74 -1.38
N ASP A 627 32.87 -6.46 -1.24
CA ASP A 627 34.14 -5.85 -1.69
C ASP A 627 35.35 -6.43 -0.92
N ALA A 628 35.25 -6.55 0.40
CA ALA A 628 36.26 -7.21 1.23
C ALA A 628 36.46 -8.68 0.85
N LEU A 629 35.36 -9.44 0.65
CA LEU A 629 35.40 -10.84 0.25
C LEU A 629 36.04 -11.03 -1.14
N LEU A 630 35.75 -10.16 -2.11
CA LEU A 630 36.41 -10.23 -3.42
C LEU A 630 37.92 -9.93 -3.31
N SER A 631 38.32 -9.02 -2.43
CA SER A 631 39.73 -8.72 -2.16
C SER A 631 40.47 -9.94 -1.57
N ASP A 632 39.92 -10.54 -0.51
CA ASP A 632 40.52 -11.69 0.19
C ASP A 632 40.71 -12.89 -0.76
N LEU A 633 39.66 -13.26 -1.50
CA LEU A 633 39.68 -14.37 -2.47
C LEU A 633 40.58 -14.10 -3.69
N THR A 634 40.81 -12.83 -4.02
CA THR A 634 41.75 -12.43 -5.08
C THR A 634 43.19 -12.54 -4.61
N ALA A 635 43.48 -12.17 -3.36
CA ALA A 635 44.81 -12.21 -2.75
C ALA A 635 45.28 -13.65 -2.46
N SER A 636 44.40 -14.51 -1.93
CA SER A 636 44.65 -15.94 -1.69
C SER A 636 44.86 -16.76 -2.97
N LYS A 637 44.43 -16.23 -4.11
CA LYS A 637 44.27 -16.94 -5.41
C LYS A 637 43.28 -18.11 -5.38
N SER A 638 42.40 -18.21 -4.39
CA SER A 638 41.51 -19.37 -4.19
C SER A 638 40.36 -19.51 -5.19
N ILE A 639 40.11 -18.49 -6.03
CA ILE A 639 39.05 -18.51 -7.05
C ILE A 639 39.56 -18.19 -8.47
N GLY A 640 38.99 -18.87 -9.46
CA GLY A 640 39.20 -18.66 -10.89
C GLY A 640 38.65 -17.33 -11.45
N THR A 641 38.80 -17.14 -12.76
CA THR A 641 38.43 -15.89 -13.44
C THR A 641 36.93 -15.71 -13.67
N ALA A 642 36.15 -16.80 -13.69
CA ALA A 642 34.70 -16.76 -13.83
C ALA A 642 34.03 -16.24 -12.54
N GLN A 643 34.40 -16.80 -11.40
CA GLN A 643 33.88 -16.47 -10.08
C GLN A 643 34.23 -15.02 -9.68
N ARG A 644 35.43 -14.53 -10.08
CA ARG A 644 35.81 -13.12 -9.94
C ARG A 644 34.95 -12.16 -10.79
N ARG A 645 34.38 -12.63 -11.90
CA ARG A 645 33.44 -11.86 -12.72
C ARG A 645 32.04 -11.87 -12.11
N GLU A 646 31.58 -13.04 -11.66
CA GLU A 646 30.30 -13.24 -10.97
C GLU A 646 30.19 -12.38 -9.68
N LEU A 647 31.23 -12.36 -8.84
CA LEU A 647 31.29 -11.47 -7.67
C LEU A 647 31.28 -9.99 -8.04
N ARG A 648 31.90 -9.59 -9.15
CA ARG A 648 31.85 -8.19 -9.64
C ARG A 648 30.47 -7.80 -10.16
N THR A 649 29.73 -8.72 -10.80
CA THR A 649 28.33 -8.48 -11.17
C THR A 649 27.46 -8.25 -9.93
N ILE A 650 27.68 -9.03 -8.86
CA ILE A 650 27.01 -8.86 -7.57
C ILE A 650 27.37 -7.51 -6.90
N ILE A 651 28.65 -7.11 -6.91
CA ILE A 651 29.09 -5.81 -6.38
C ILE A 651 28.50 -4.64 -7.21
N GLY A 652 28.48 -4.75 -8.53
CA GLY A 652 27.86 -3.74 -9.41
C GLY A 652 26.38 -3.51 -9.08
N ALA A 653 25.60 -4.58 -8.92
CA ALA A 653 24.21 -4.48 -8.48
C ALA A 653 24.05 -3.85 -7.08
N ALA A 654 24.98 -4.12 -6.16
CA ALA A 654 24.99 -3.48 -4.84
C ALA A 654 25.34 -1.99 -4.91
N ASP A 655 26.26 -1.58 -5.77
CA ASP A 655 26.60 -0.16 -6.00
C ASP A 655 25.46 0.59 -6.72
N GLU A 656 24.77 -0.03 -7.67
CA GLU A 656 23.55 0.54 -8.28
C GLU A 656 22.43 0.76 -7.26
N LEU A 657 22.20 -0.22 -6.38
CA LEU A 657 21.23 -0.16 -5.29
C LEU A 657 21.56 0.94 -4.28
N VAL A 658 22.83 1.02 -3.83
CA VAL A 658 23.33 2.12 -2.98
C VAL A 658 23.14 3.46 -3.69
N LEU A 659 23.42 3.56 -4.98
CA LEU A 659 23.21 4.79 -5.75
C LEU A 659 21.73 5.20 -5.84
N SER A 660 20.76 4.28 -6.01
CA SER A 660 19.33 4.67 -6.00
C SER A 660 18.88 5.13 -4.62
N LEU A 661 19.20 4.37 -3.58
CA LEU A 661 18.89 4.74 -2.19
C LEU A 661 19.54 6.08 -1.80
N THR A 662 20.78 6.36 -2.21
CA THR A 662 21.42 7.65 -1.90
C THR A 662 20.80 8.81 -2.68
N ARG A 663 20.32 8.60 -3.92
CA ARG A 663 19.54 9.62 -4.66
C ARG A 663 18.23 9.95 -3.93
N GLN A 664 17.47 8.93 -3.53
CA GLN A 664 16.21 9.07 -2.80
C GLN A 664 16.44 9.75 -1.44
N ALA A 665 17.42 9.28 -0.65
CA ALA A 665 17.78 9.84 0.65
C ALA A 665 18.21 11.31 0.54
N SER A 666 19.01 11.68 -0.46
CA SER A 666 19.47 13.06 -0.68
C SER A 666 18.31 14.01 -1.00
N TYR A 667 17.37 13.57 -1.84
CA TYR A 667 16.16 14.34 -2.16
C TYR A 667 15.30 14.55 -0.90
N LEU A 668 14.99 13.48 -0.16
CA LEU A 668 14.06 13.53 0.96
C LEU A 668 14.63 14.26 2.19
N THR A 669 15.88 13.98 2.54
CA THR A 669 16.53 14.55 3.73
C THR A 669 16.69 16.07 3.60
N GLU A 670 16.97 16.60 2.40
CA GLU A 670 17.08 18.05 2.16
C GLU A 670 15.72 18.75 1.90
N ILE A 671 14.60 18.00 1.81
CA ILE A 671 13.22 18.52 1.64
C ILE A 671 12.40 18.48 2.95
N VAL A 672 12.66 17.53 3.86
CA VAL A 672 11.86 17.36 5.10
C VAL A 672 12.70 17.30 6.39
N GLY A 673 14.03 17.45 6.31
CA GLY A 673 14.82 17.76 7.50
C GLY A 673 14.28 19.01 8.24
N PRO A 674 14.41 19.12 9.58
CA PRO A 674 13.71 20.14 10.37
C PRO A 674 13.90 21.61 9.94
N ASP A 675 15.03 21.91 9.30
CA ASP A 675 15.36 23.24 8.76
C ASP A 675 14.91 23.47 7.31
N ALA A 676 14.74 22.40 6.52
CA ALA A 676 14.54 22.46 5.07
C ALA A 676 13.36 23.34 4.64
N ARG A 677 12.27 23.29 5.41
CA ARG A 677 11.02 24.04 5.15
C ARG A 677 10.92 25.37 5.92
N ARG A 678 11.87 25.71 6.79
CA ARG A 678 11.72 26.84 7.73
C ARG A 678 12.13 28.21 7.15
N ARG A 679 13.07 28.27 6.20
CA ARG A 679 13.51 29.55 5.60
C ARG A 679 14.30 29.38 4.31
N ARG A 680 14.09 30.28 3.33
CA ARG A 680 15.07 30.53 2.24
C ARG A 680 16.39 31.06 2.85
N THR A 681 17.51 30.40 2.58
CA THR A 681 18.83 30.75 3.13
C THR A 681 19.90 30.89 2.04
N ARG A 682 21.03 31.51 2.38
CA ARG A 682 22.17 31.70 1.49
C ARG A 682 23.22 30.63 1.78
N MET A 683 23.42 29.73 0.83
CA MET A 683 24.32 28.58 0.96
C MET A 683 25.61 28.84 0.16
N ARG A 684 26.74 28.30 0.62
CA ARG A 684 27.95 28.26 -0.22
C ARG A 684 27.67 27.39 -1.44
N VAL A 685 27.98 27.91 -2.63
CA VAL A 685 27.69 27.20 -3.89
C VAL A 685 28.62 25.99 -4.03
N GLU A 686 29.88 26.12 -3.61
CA GLU A 686 30.84 25.02 -3.64
C GLU A 686 30.42 23.84 -2.75
N ASP A 687 30.06 24.06 -1.48
CA ASP A 687 29.62 22.99 -0.56
C ASP A 687 28.50 22.12 -1.17
N ARG A 688 27.55 22.76 -1.86
CA ARG A 688 26.40 22.13 -2.52
C ARG A 688 26.82 21.33 -3.75
N VAL A 689 27.68 21.89 -4.60
CA VAL A 689 28.28 21.18 -5.74
C VAL A 689 29.08 19.96 -5.27
N GLN A 690 29.93 20.13 -4.24
CA GLN A 690 30.74 19.03 -3.71
C GLN A 690 29.88 17.90 -3.11
N SER A 691 28.74 18.21 -2.47
CA SER A 691 27.84 17.16 -1.96
C SER A 691 27.21 16.33 -3.09
N VAL A 692 26.79 16.96 -4.18
CA VAL A 692 26.27 16.24 -5.36
C VAL A 692 27.39 15.49 -6.10
N LEU A 693 28.62 16.02 -6.14
CA LEU A 693 29.77 15.29 -6.67
C LEU A 693 30.17 14.09 -5.81
N ARG A 694 30.03 14.15 -4.48
CA ARG A 694 30.21 12.99 -3.59
C ARG A 694 29.16 11.90 -3.88
N LEU A 695 27.90 12.28 -4.06
CA LEU A 695 26.81 11.37 -4.47
C LEU A 695 27.07 10.69 -5.83
N LEU A 696 27.64 11.42 -6.79
CA LEU A 696 27.88 10.93 -8.15
C LEU A 696 29.28 10.36 -8.38
N ALA A 697 30.12 10.29 -7.33
CA ALA A 697 31.53 9.90 -7.41
C ALA A 697 31.78 8.51 -8.05
N PRO A 698 30.99 7.45 -7.81
CA PRO A 698 31.20 6.16 -8.45
C PRO A 698 31.14 6.26 -9.98
N ARG A 699 30.07 6.85 -10.54
CA ARG A 699 29.90 7.02 -11.99
C ARG A 699 30.97 7.91 -12.64
N ILE A 700 31.51 8.86 -11.89
CA ILE A 700 32.66 9.68 -12.30
C ILE A 700 33.92 8.82 -12.40
N GLN A 701 34.13 7.87 -11.48
CA GLN A 701 35.25 6.92 -11.49
C GLN A 701 35.09 5.83 -12.56
N ASP A 702 33.90 5.22 -12.67
CA ASP A 702 33.59 4.15 -13.63
C ASP A 702 33.85 4.58 -15.08
N ARG A 703 33.41 5.80 -15.43
CA ARG A 703 33.63 6.41 -16.75
C ARG A 703 34.94 7.21 -16.84
N ASN A 704 35.79 7.17 -15.81
CA ASN A 704 37.10 7.83 -15.74
C ASN A 704 37.05 9.34 -16.10
N LEU A 705 36.05 10.05 -15.58
CA LEU A 705 35.75 11.44 -15.93
C LEU A 705 36.58 12.45 -15.12
N GLN A 706 37.11 13.47 -15.81
CA GLN A 706 37.87 14.55 -15.19
C GLN A 706 36.93 15.71 -14.82
N VAL A 707 36.60 15.87 -13.54
CA VAL A 707 35.79 16.99 -13.05
C VAL A 707 36.69 18.15 -12.59
N SER A 708 36.35 19.38 -12.98
CA SER A 708 37.01 20.61 -12.55
C SER A 708 36.03 21.62 -11.94
N LEU A 709 36.46 22.28 -10.87
CA LEU A 709 35.70 23.30 -10.15
C LEU A 709 36.30 24.70 -10.39
N GLY A 710 35.49 25.63 -10.85
CA GLY A 710 35.77 27.05 -11.02
C GLY A 710 34.78 27.90 -10.22
N ILE A 711 34.78 27.73 -8.90
CA ILE A 711 33.84 28.37 -7.96
C ILE A 711 34.69 29.07 -6.88
N ASP A 712 34.31 30.29 -6.50
CA ASP A 712 34.89 30.96 -5.32
C ASP A 712 34.33 30.31 -4.04
N PRO A 713 35.17 29.82 -3.10
CA PRO A 713 34.69 29.16 -1.88
C PRO A 713 33.80 30.02 -0.96
N GLU A 714 33.90 31.36 -1.05
CA GLU A 714 33.00 32.29 -0.34
C GLU A 714 31.76 32.69 -1.15
N LEU A 715 31.60 32.20 -2.38
CA LEU A 715 30.41 32.44 -3.19
C LEU A 715 29.17 31.83 -2.54
N LYS A 716 28.20 32.69 -2.23
CA LYS A 716 26.92 32.30 -1.63
C LYS A 716 25.77 32.59 -2.57
N SER A 717 24.83 31.66 -2.64
CA SER A 717 23.60 31.77 -3.42
C SER A 717 22.75 32.99 -3.04
N PRO A 718 21.82 33.40 -3.93
CA PRO A 718 20.57 34.06 -3.52
C PRO A 718 19.87 33.27 -2.40
N PRO A 719 18.94 33.88 -1.64
CA PRO A 719 18.20 33.16 -0.60
C PRO A 719 17.26 32.13 -1.24
N MET A 720 17.60 30.84 -1.16
CA MET A 720 16.87 29.71 -1.78
C MET A 720 16.59 28.62 -0.74
N PHE A 721 15.73 27.64 -1.04
CA PHE A 721 15.62 26.43 -0.22
C PHE A 721 16.74 25.44 -0.59
N ALA A 722 17.20 24.62 0.38
CA ALA A 722 18.34 23.71 0.16
C ALA A 722 18.04 22.65 -0.91
N ALA A 723 16.87 22.03 -0.82
CA ALA A 723 16.33 21.10 -1.80
C ALA A 723 16.38 21.61 -3.24
N GLU A 724 15.95 22.85 -3.47
CA GLU A 724 15.87 23.45 -4.80
C GLU A 724 17.26 23.55 -5.45
N VAL A 725 18.26 24.01 -4.68
CA VAL A 725 19.65 24.03 -5.14
C VAL A 725 20.16 22.61 -5.42
N ALA A 726 19.84 21.63 -4.57
CA ALA A 726 20.21 20.24 -4.79
C ALA A 726 19.54 19.63 -6.04
N ILE A 727 18.27 19.97 -6.32
CA ILE A 727 17.52 19.57 -7.52
C ILE A 727 18.17 20.15 -8.77
N VAL A 728 18.52 21.45 -8.78
CA VAL A 728 19.21 22.08 -9.91
C VAL A 728 20.57 21.41 -10.16
N MET A 729 21.40 21.29 -9.12
CA MET A 729 22.73 20.69 -9.23
C MET A 729 22.69 19.24 -9.70
N THR A 730 21.77 18.43 -9.17
CA THR A 730 21.68 17.00 -9.51
C THR A 730 21.22 16.78 -10.94
N ASN A 731 20.24 17.56 -11.43
CA ASN A 731 19.79 17.46 -12.82
C ASN A 731 20.88 17.90 -13.82
N LEU A 732 21.60 19.00 -13.54
CA LEU A 732 22.69 19.47 -14.39
C LEU A 732 23.87 18.48 -14.42
N LEU A 733 24.30 18.00 -13.24
CA LEU A 733 25.47 17.12 -13.13
C LEU A 733 25.20 15.69 -13.63
N SER A 734 24.00 15.15 -13.40
CA SER A 734 23.60 13.85 -13.95
C SER A 734 23.60 13.88 -15.49
N ASN A 735 23.04 14.93 -16.09
CA ASN A 735 23.07 15.13 -17.54
C ASN A 735 24.52 15.29 -18.06
N ALA A 736 25.35 16.10 -17.40
CA ALA A 736 26.75 16.27 -17.78
C ALA A 736 27.54 14.95 -17.77
N ILE A 737 27.36 14.12 -16.73
CA ILE A 737 27.98 12.77 -16.63
C ILE A 737 27.45 11.83 -17.70
N LYS A 738 26.13 11.81 -17.94
CA LYS A 738 25.50 10.98 -18.98
C LYS A 738 26.10 11.26 -20.36
N PHE A 739 26.31 12.55 -20.69
CA PHE A 739 26.74 13.00 -22.01
C PHE A 739 28.23 13.38 -22.13
N ALA A 740 29.07 13.16 -21.11
CA ALA A 740 30.51 13.48 -21.15
C ALA A 740 31.31 12.61 -22.14
N GLY A 741 30.89 11.35 -22.32
CA GLY A 741 31.69 10.28 -22.95
C GLY A 741 32.77 9.76 -22.01
N ASP A 742 33.16 8.49 -22.16
CA ASP A 742 34.15 7.85 -21.28
C ASP A 742 35.54 8.48 -21.46
N GLY A 743 36.25 8.71 -20.35
CA GLY A 743 37.47 9.52 -20.32
C GLY A 743 37.23 11.03 -20.55
N GLY A 744 35.97 11.46 -20.63
CA GLY A 744 35.57 12.85 -20.85
C GLY A 744 35.86 13.78 -19.68
N LYS A 745 35.55 15.06 -19.86
CA LYS A 745 35.72 16.11 -18.84
C LYS A 745 34.42 16.82 -18.55
N ILE A 746 34.29 17.29 -17.32
CA ILE A 746 33.20 18.14 -16.85
C ILE A 746 33.79 19.37 -16.18
N ALA A 747 33.39 20.57 -16.61
CA ALA A 747 33.68 21.81 -15.91
C ALA A 747 32.42 22.31 -15.19
N ILE A 748 32.58 22.74 -13.95
CA ILE A 748 31.52 23.34 -13.14
C ILE A 748 32.05 24.68 -12.65
N SER A 749 31.40 25.77 -13.04
CA SER A 749 31.80 27.11 -12.65
C SER A 749 30.62 27.91 -12.13
N ALA A 750 30.89 28.81 -11.19
CA ALA A 750 29.88 29.71 -10.66
C ALA A 750 30.50 31.03 -10.23
N GLY A 751 29.76 32.11 -10.43
CA GLY A 751 30.18 33.47 -10.08
C GLY A 751 28.99 34.41 -10.01
N ILE A 752 29.23 35.64 -9.58
CA ILE A 752 28.24 36.71 -9.64
C ILE A 752 28.72 37.79 -10.61
N ASP A 753 27.81 38.29 -11.44
CA ASP A 753 28.06 39.37 -12.38
C ASP A 753 27.84 40.76 -11.75
N ASP A 754 28.05 41.80 -12.54
CA ASP A 754 27.97 43.18 -12.05
C ASP A 754 26.51 43.68 -11.90
N ASP A 755 25.53 42.95 -12.45
CA ASP A 755 24.08 43.13 -12.22
C ASP A 755 23.58 42.36 -10.97
N ALA A 756 24.50 41.73 -10.21
CA ALA A 756 24.25 40.89 -9.05
C ALA A 756 23.46 39.59 -9.33
N ARG A 757 23.56 39.03 -10.55
CA ARG A 757 23.04 37.69 -10.87
C ARG A 757 24.07 36.61 -10.53
N LEU A 758 23.65 35.54 -9.87
CA LEU A 758 24.42 34.29 -9.76
C LEU A 758 24.35 33.56 -11.11
N HIS A 759 25.50 33.36 -11.73
CA HIS A 759 25.69 32.46 -12.85
C HIS A 759 26.18 31.11 -12.32
N LEU A 760 25.54 30.01 -12.74
CA LEU A 760 25.94 28.63 -12.49
C LEU A 760 26.00 27.90 -13.83
N ARG A 761 27.18 27.38 -14.20
CA ARG A 761 27.46 26.84 -15.52
C ARG A 761 28.12 25.47 -15.43
N VAL A 762 27.55 24.50 -16.15
CA VAL A 762 28.04 23.12 -16.24
C VAL A 762 28.31 22.76 -17.70
N GLU A 763 29.52 22.27 -17.99
CA GLU A 763 29.99 21.96 -19.35
C GLU A 763 30.54 20.54 -19.45
N ASN A 764 30.31 19.85 -20.57
CA ASN A 764 30.77 18.47 -20.82
C ASN A 764 31.40 18.30 -22.21
N THR A 765 32.31 17.34 -22.36
CA THR A 765 33.12 17.14 -23.59
C THR A 765 32.50 16.31 -24.70
N GLY A 766 31.43 15.56 -24.43
CA GLY A 766 30.90 14.54 -25.35
C GLY A 766 29.89 15.10 -26.36
N ALA A 767 28.61 14.76 -26.17
CA ALA A 767 27.56 15.10 -27.15
C ALA A 767 27.33 16.61 -27.25
N ARG A 768 27.42 17.17 -28.47
CA ARG A 768 27.13 18.58 -28.79
C ARG A 768 25.65 18.79 -29.10
N VAL A 769 24.99 19.68 -28.36
CA VAL A 769 23.60 20.09 -28.64
C VAL A 769 23.54 21.08 -29.81
N GLY A 770 22.72 20.75 -30.81
CA GLY A 770 22.46 21.60 -31.99
C GLY A 770 21.75 22.90 -31.62
N GLN A 771 22.12 24.02 -32.27
CA GLN A 771 21.61 25.35 -31.90
C GLN A 771 20.09 25.50 -32.04
N LYS A 772 19.46 24.73 -32.94
CA LYS A 772 17.99 24.68 -33.11
C LYS A 772 17.29 23.91 -31.98
N ASP A 773 17.97 22.92 -31.42
CA ASP A 773 17.42 21.96 -30.44
C ASP A 773 17.59 22.44 -29.00
N ARG A 774 18.43 23.47 -28.76
CA ARG A 774 18.65 24.09 -27.45
C ARG A 774 17.35 24.46 -26.72
N THR A 775 16.38 25.06 -27.41
CA THR A 775 15.09 25.44 -26.81
C THR A 775 14.14 24.24 -26.65
N ARG A 776 14.37 23.15 -27.41
CA ARG A 776 13.54 21.94 -27.43
C ARG A 776 13.76 21.11 -26.17
N TYR A 777 15.00 20.85 -25.77
CA TYR A 777 15.35 20.06 -24.58
C TYR A 777 14.99 20.71 -23.23
N PHE A 778 14.39 21.91 -23.23
CA PHE A 778 13.77 22.54 -22.05
C PHE A 778 12.24 22.42 -22.01
N ARG A 779 11.64 21.64 -22.92
CA ARG A 779 10.23 21.24 -22.86
C ARG A 779 10.09 19.88 -22.15
N PRO A 780 8.97 19.63 -21.43
CA PRO A 780 8.67 18.30 -20.89
C PRO A 780 8.78 17.20 -21.96
N PHE A 781 9.17 15.99 -21.54
CA PHE A 781 9.20 14.76 -22.34
C PHE A 781 10.15 14.73 -23.56
N GLU A 782 10.84 15.82 -23.88
CA GLU A 782 11.85 15.86 -24.95
C GLU A 782 13.17 15.18 -24.54
N SER A 783 13.52 14.08 -25.22
CA SER A 783 14.68 13.24 -24.89
C SER A 783 15.43 12.78 -26.14
N SER A 784 16.75 12.63 -26.03
CA SER A 784 17.65 12.16 -27.09
C SER A 784 18.06 10.68 -26.95
N THR A 785 17.55 9.97 -25.93
CA THR A 785 17.84 8.53 -25.70
C THR A 785 16.61 7.68 -25.99
N THR A 786 16.72 6.81 -27.00
CA THR A 786 15.74 5.75 -27.32
C THR A 786 16.04 4.42 -26.63
N GLU A 787 17.23 4.24 -26.07
CA GLU A 787 17.60 3.07 -25.27
C GLU A 787 17.24 3.28 -23.79
N VAL A 788 16.80 2.21 -23.12
CA VAL A 788 16.49 2.21 -21.69
C VAL A 788 17.80 2.12 -20.89
N ASP A 789 18.18 3.20 -20.24
CA ASP A 789 19.31 3.23 -19.31
C ASP A 789 18.88 2.53 -18.00
N VAL A 790 19.38 1.32 -17.78
CA VAL A 790 18.99 0.42 -16.68
C VAL A 790 19.13 1.07 -15.30
N ILE A 791 19.97 2.10 -15.16
CA ILE A 791 20.31 2.73 -13.89
C ILE A 791 19.85 4.21 -13.80
N LEU A 792 19.13 4.70 -14.81
CA LEU A 792 18.47 6.02 -14.83
C LEU A 792 16.99 5.97 -15.23
N GLY A 793 16.50 4.80 -15.66
CA GLY A 793 15.21 4.64 -16.32
C GLY A 793 15.19 5.27 -17.71
N GLN A 794 14.01 5.27 -18.34
CA GLN A 794 13.79 6.07 -19.54
C GLN A 794 13.91 7.55 -19.16
N GLY A 795 14.80 8.29 -19.84
CA GLY A 795 15.02 9.70 -19.54
C GLY A 795 13.82 10.54 -20.00
N MET A 796 12.82 10.72 -19.12
CA MET A 796 11.51 11.34 -19.36
C MET A 796 11.52 12.83 -19.79
N GLY A 797 12.64 13.40 -20.24
CA GLY A 797 12.77 14.81 -20.65
C GLY A 797 12.59 15.86 -19.54
N LEU A 798 12.05 15.51 -18.37
CA LEU A 798 11.65 16.46 -17.31
C LEU A 798 12.79 17.20 -16.59
N GLY A 799 14.02 16.67 -16.60
CA GLY A 799 15.11 17.19 -15.76
C GLY A 799 15.53 18.65 -16.05
N LEU A 800 15.64 19.02 -17.33
CA LEU A 800 15.95 20.41 -17.73
C LEU A 800 14.74 21.36 -17.61
N PRO A 801 13.49 20.98 -17.96
CA PRO A 801 12.28 21.71 -17.59
C PRO A 801 12.20 22.06 -16.10
N ILE A 802 12.49 21.11 -15.20
CA ILE A 802 12.50 21.36 -13.75
C ILE A 802 13.55 22.43 -13.39
N VAL A 803 14.76 22.36 -13.98
CA VAL A 803 15.80 23.39 -13.79
C VAL A 803 15.36 24.76 -14.29
N ARG A 804 14.62 24.83 -15.41
CA ARG A 804 14.08 26.08 -15.96
C ARG A 804 13.00 26.67 -15.08
N ASN A 805 11.93 25.93 -14.79
CA ASN A 805 10.81 26.43 -13.99
C ASN A 805 11.31 26.96 -12.64
N LEU A 806 12.24 26.23 -12.01
CA LEU A 806 12.83 26.60 -10.73
C LEU A 806 13.82 27.78 -10.82
N ALA A 807 14.40 28.07 -11.99
CA ALA A 807 15.11 29.33 -12.21
C ALA A 807 14.12 30.50 -12.36
N GLU A 808 13.04 30.29 -13.12
CA GLU A 808 11.98 31.27 -13.37
C GLU A 808 11.21 31.65 -12.09
N ASP A 809 10.98 30.71 -11.17
CA ASP A 809 10.42 30.92 -9.81
C ASP A 809 11.25 31.89 -8.93
N TYR A 810 12.53 32.07 -9.27
CA TYR A 810 13.43 33.03 -8.64
C TYR A 810 13.69 34.28 -9.50
N GLY A 811 12.95 34.47 -10.60
CA GLY A 811 13.14 35.58 -11.55
C GLY A 811 14.39 35.44 -12.41
N GLY A 812 14.90 34.21 -12.54
CA GLY A 812 16.06 33.84 -13.35
C GLY A 812 15.69 33.12 -14.65
N GLU A 813 16.69 32.50 -15.29
CA GLU A 813 16.51 31.69 -16.49
C GLU A 813 17.48 30.50 -16.54
N ALA A 814 17.16 29.49 -17.36
CA ALA A 814 18.04 28.38 -17.68
C ALA A 814 18.12 28.15 -19.20
N SER A 815 19.33 28.07 -19.75
CA SER A 815 19.57 27.98 -21.20
C SER A 815 20.82 27.17 -21.57
N PHE A 816 20.94 26.81 -22.86
CA PHE A 816 22.16 26.25 -23.43
C PHE A 816 23.02 27.36 -24.04
N VAL A 817 24.22 27.53 -23.50
CA VAL A 817 25.18 28.56 -23.92
C VAL A 817 26.28 27.96 -24.78
N ASP A 818 27.08 28.81 -25.44
CA ASP A 818 28.19 28.33 -26.24
C ASP A 818 29.36 27.87 -25.34
N PRO A 819 29.86 26.63 -25.49
CA PRO A 819 30.78 26.01 -24.56
C PRO A 819 32.20 26.60 -24.64
N THR A 820 32.91 26.56 -23.51
CA THR A 820 34.31 26.93 -23.39
C THR A 820 35.19 26.08 -24.31
N ALA A 821 36.29 26.64 -24.82
CA ALA A 821 37.19 25.95 -25.73
C ALA A 821 37.70 24.62 -25.14
N GLY A 822 37.34 23.50 -25.77
CA GLY A 822 37.61 22.14 -25.28
C GLY A 822 36.36 21.37 -24.83
N TYR A 823 35.20 22.03 -24.67
CA TYR A 823 33.92 21.42 -24.30
C TYR A 823 32.93 21.42 -25.49
N ALA A 824 31.92 20.55 -25.42
CA ALA A 824 30.99 20.28 -26.52
C ALA A 824 29.57 20.81 -26.29
N THR A 825 29.11 20.80 -25.03
CA THR A 825 27.82 21.33 -24.57
C THR A 825 28.02 22.06 -23.25
N ALA A 826 27.26 23.13 -23.04
CA ALA A 826 27.23 23.90 -21.81
C ALA A 826 25.78 24.33 -21.49
N VAL A 827 25.39 24.16 -20.23
CA VAL A 827 24.12 24.65 -19.68
C VAL A 827 24.44 25.69 -18.61
N GLU A 828 23.73 26.81 -18.65
CA GLU A 828 23.87 27.91 -17.69
C GLU A 828 22.52 28.24 -17.06
N VAL A 829 22.54 28.44 -15.76
CA VAL A 829 21.41 28.87 -14.93
C VAL A 829 21.80 30.20 -14.30
N ILE A 830 20.93 31.20 -14.48
CA ILE A 830 21.17 32.58 -14.06
C ILE A 830 20.07 32.96 -13.06
N ILE A 831 20.42 33.36 -11.85
CA ILE A 831 19.45 33.68 -10.78
C ILE A 831 19.78 35.03 -10.14
N PRO A 832 18.88 36.03 -10.11
CA PRO A 832 19.15 37.34 -9.52
C PRO A 832 19.34 37.26 -7.98
N ASP A 833 20.37 37.93 -7.47
CA ASP A 833 20.54 38.15 -6.03
C ASP A 833 19.91 39.50 -5.64
N PRO A 834 18.99 39.56 -4.67
CA PRO A 834 18.31 40.81 -4.27
C PRO A 834 19.22 41.78 -3.46
N ARG A 835 20.52 41.87 -3.75
CA ARG A 835 21.51 42.73 -3.09
C ARG A 835 22.03 43.83 -4.02
N PRO A 836 21.57 45.09 -3.90
CA PRO A 836 22.07 46.21 -4.70
C PRO A 836 23.52 46.62 -4.34
N ASP A 837 24.06 46.09 -3.24
CA ASP A 837 25.40 46.33 -2.73
C ASP A 837 26.50 45.43 -3.34
N LEU A 838 26.14 44.35 -4.06
CA LEU A 838 27.10 43.52 -4.80
C LEU A 838 27.66 44.24 -6.04
N ALA A 839 26.77 44.78 -6.88
CA ALA A 839 27.10 45.56 -8.07
C ALA A 839 28.12 46.69 -7.81
N ARG A 840 28.15 47.23 -6.57
CA ARG A 840 29.04 48.32 -6.16
C ARG A 840 30.43 47.87 -5.70
N ARG A 841 30.67 46.57 -5.47
CA ARG A 841 31.95 46.08 -4.94
C ARG A 841 33.07 45.90 -5.97
N ARG A 842 32.77 45.97 -7.27
CA ARG A 842 33.77 45.96 -8.36
C ARG A 842 34.09 47.34 -8.96
N SER A 843 33.43 48.40 -8.49
CA SER A 843 33.67 49.79 -8.95
C SER A 843 34.78 50.49 -8.13
N LYS A 844 35.76 49.74 -7.63
CA LYS A 844 36.88 50.22 -6.80
C LYS A 844 38.13 49.35 -6.96
#